data_AF-A0A4U3MSD5-F1
#
_entry.id   AF-A0A4U3MSD5-F1
#
_cell.length_a   1.000
_cell.length_b   1.000
_cell.length_c   1.000
_cell.angle_alpha   90.00
_cell.angle_beta   90.00
_cell.angle_gamma   90.00
#
_symmetry.space_group_name_H-M   'P 1'
#
loop_
_entity.id
_entity.type
_entity.pdbx_description
1 polymer ?
#
loop_
_entity_poly.entity_id
_entity_poly.type
_entity_poly.pdbx_seq_one_letter_code
_entity_poly.pdbx_strand_id
1 'polypeptide(L)'
;VLHLFERDCSVQRRHQKVVEVAPCVSMNEEQRAAICSAAVQLMAHVGYVNAGTVEFLVEGDQFYFIEVNPRVQVEHTITEMITDIDIVISQLQIAQGLDLHKDMHLPKQNELTLKGAAIQCRITTEDPLNQFMPDTGKIDTYRSPGGFGVRLDVGNAYSGYAVTPYFDSLLVKVCTHGFSFEQAISKMQRCLKEFRIRGVKTNIPFLQNVVSYPAFQSGEAKTTFIDNTPELFEFPRMRDRGNKTMKYIGEVTVNGFPGIERTEKKYFEAPRVPTDIEVPEKVITAKNILDAQGATAVIDWVKNQESVLMTDTTFRDAHQSLLATRVRTQDFKAIAGLTDAALPELFSSEMWGGATFDVAYRFLTEDPWQRLRKIRQLMPNTLLQMLFRGSNAVGYQNYPDNVIEEFIKESARQGVDVFRIFDSLNWIPQMEKSIQVVRDTGKIAEAAICYTGDINDPARAKYNVQYYLDMAKELENLGAQIIAIKDMAGLLKPQAAYRLISELKAATDLPIHLHTHDTSGNGIITYSAATKAGVDIVDVAMSAMSGATSQPSMNSLYYALVNGERTPTINIDNAQKINHYWEDVRMYYQPFENGLNAPQTEVYMHEMPGGQYSNLQQQAKAVGLGHRWDEIKKMYHTVNLMFGDIVKVTPSSKVVGDMALFMVQNHLTEQDVYARGEELSFPESVVTFFQGDLGQPVGGFPKELQRIILKGRPAFTERPGDLSAPVDFAKVQEELAEKIGYQPKLEEVLSYLMYPQVFLEYRQKYETFGDITLLDTPTFFNGIRQGETLEVQIERGKTLIIRLDEIGEPDIDGNRVLFFNLNGQRREVLVKDASIKSAVQVKQKAEPTNKEQIGATMSGSVLQVLVKRGDKVEKGQPLLITEAMKMETTIEARFAGTVDHIYVEEGEAISSGDLLLEVKEK
;
A
#
# COMPACT_ATOMS: atom_id res chain seq x y z
N VAL A 1 53.39 11.92 40.13
CA VAL A 1 52.42 12.28 39.06
C VAL A 1 52.80 11.50 37.82
N LEU A 2 51.84 10.79 37.21
CA LEU A 2 51.98 9.95 36.02
C LEU A 2 50.89 10.38 35.02
N HIS A 3 51.22 10.60 33.75
CA HIS A 3 50.20 10.81 32.71
C HIS A 3 49.87 9.51 31.98
N LEU A 4 48.61 9.35 31.57
CA LEU A 4 48.11 8.20 30.81
C LEU A 4 47.81 8.61 29.36
N PHE A 5 48.76 9.33 28.74
CA PHE A 5 48.61 9.98 27.43
C PHE A 5 47.45 10.99 27.40
N GLU A 6 46.96 11.29 26.19
CA GLU A 6 45.91 12.27 25.91
C GLU A 6 44.64 11.66 25.31
N ARG A 7 43.58 12.46 25.24
CA ARG A 7 42.33 12.15 24.54
C ARG A 7 41.96 13.32 23.63
N ASP A 8 41.58 13.01 22.40
CA ASP A 8 40.98 13.97 21.49
C ASP A 8 39.47 14.06 21.75
N CYS A 9 39.03 15.24 22.20
CA CYS A 9 37.64 15.56 22.50
C CYS A 9 37.07 16.61 21.55
N SER A 10 37.66 16.77 20.36
CA SER A 10 37.32 17.82 19.41
C SER A 10 35.94 17.65 18.76
N VAL A 11 35.38 16.43 18.76
CA VAL A 11 34.04 16.19 18.18
C VAL A 11 32.96 16.63 19.17
N GLN A 12 32.52 17.87 19.02
CA GLN A 12 31.58 18.54 19.91
C GLN A 12 30.42 19.17 19.15
N ARG A 13 29.26 19.31 19.79
CA ARG A 13 28.10 20.06 19.30
C ARG A 13 27.76 21.13 20.33
N ARG A 14 27.78 22.42 19.96
CA ARG A 14 27.51 23.53 20.89
C ARG A 14 28.31 23.42 22.20
N HIS A 15 29.60 23.08 22.09
CA HIS A 15 30.53 22.88 23.22
C HIS A 15 30.22 21.67 24.13
N GLN A 16 29.37 20.74 23.70
CA GLN A 16 29.13 19.47 24.39
C GLN A 16 29.86 18.33 23.65
N LYS A 17 30.66 17.55 24.37
CA LYS A 17 31.39 16.40 23.82
C LYS A 17 30.41 15.32 23.35
N VAL A 18 30.60 14.84 22.12
CA VAL A 18 29.73 13.83 21.48
C VAL A 18 30.48 12.51 21.28
N VAL A 19 31.68 12.58 20.71
CA VAL A 19 32.56 11.44 20.43
C VAL A 19 33.96 11.78 20.94
N GLU A 20 34.59 10.85 21.63
CA GLU A 20 35.95 11.00 22.14
C GLU A 20 36.87 9.90 21.62
N VAL A 21 38.13 10.24 21.33
CA VAL A 21 39.12 9.32 20.77
C VAL A 21 40.40 9.34 21.60
N ALA A 22 41.04 8.18 21.79
CA ALA A 22 42.34 8.07 22.45
C ALA A 22 43.23 7.10 21.67
N PRO A 23 44.48 7.44 21.35
CA PRO A 23 45.12 8.76 21.48
C PRO A 23 44.56 9.78 20.46
N CYS A 24 45.10 11.00 20.44
CA CYS A 24 44.91 11.89 19.29
C CYS A 24 45.73 11.36 18.10
N VAL A 25 45.05 11.04 17.00
CA VAL A 25 45.63 10.34 15.84
C VAL A 25 46.19 11.27 14.77
N SER A 26 45.81 12.55 14.80
CA SER A 26 46.28 13.60 13.88
C SER A 26 47.52 14.34 14.38
N MET A 27 47.90 14.15 15.66
CA MET A 27 49.13 14.71 16.23
C MET A 27 50.30 13.73 16.12
N ASN A 28 51.50 14.27 15.89
CA ASN A 28 52.73 13.48 15.93
C ASN A 28 53.16 13.16 17.38
N GLU A 29 54.15 12.28 17.55
CA GLU A 29 54.64 11.89 18.88
C GLU A 29 55.23 13.05 19.69
N GLU A 30 55.94 13.97 19.03
CA GLU A 30 56.59 15.11 19.68
C GLU A 30 55.57 16.09 20.26
N GLN A 31 54.53 16.43 19.48
CA GLN A 31 53.42 17.29 19.92
C GLN A 31 52.69 16.68 21.13
N ARG A 32 52.34 15.39 21.06
CA ARG A 32 51.67 14.69 22.17
C ARG A 32 52.53 14.65 23.42
N ALA A 33 53.83 14.37 23.27
CA ALA A 33 54.78 14.34 24.38
C ALA A 33 54.93 15.72 25.04
N ALA A 34 54.94 16.81 24.25
CA ALA A 34 55.00 18.17 24.76
C ALA A 34 53.76 18.53 25.59
N ILE A 35 52.56 18.21 25.09
CA ILE A 35 51.29 18.44 25.79
C ILE A 35 51.24 17.63 27.10
N CYS A 36 51.58 16.34 27.04
CA CYS A 36 51.61 15.47 28.22
C CYS A 36 52.62 15.97 29.27
N SER A 37 53.80 16.41 28.85
CA SER A 37 54.83 16.95 29.74
C SER A 37 54.38 18.24 30.42
N ALA A 38 53.71 19.14 29.70
CA ALA A 38 53.15 20.36 30.26
C ALA A 38 52.07 20.06 31.32
N ALA A 39 51.20 19.07 31.05
CA ALA A 39 50.20 18.61 32.03
C ALA A 39 50.86 18.07 33.31
N VAL A 40 51.89 17.23 33.17
CA VAL A 40 52.65 16.70 34.33
C VAL A 40 53.36 17.81 35.08
N GLN A 41 53.98 18.76 34.38
CA GLN A 41 54.67 19.90 35.01
C GLN A 41 53.72 20.72 35.87
N LEU A 42 52.54 21.06 35.34
CA LEU A 42 51.50 21.78 36.09
C LEU A 42 51.05 20.98 37.32
N MET A 43 50.72 19.69 37.13
CA MET A 43 50.20 18.84 38.19
C MET A 43 51.22 18.52 39.28
N ALA A 44 52.49 18.35 38.91
CA ALA A 44 53.59 18.16 39.85
C ALA A 44 53.87 19.44 40.66
N HIS A 45 53.79 20.61 40.02
CA HIS A 45 54.01 21.89 40.69
C HIS A 45 53.01 22.14 41.83
N VAL A 46 51.75 21.78 41.62
CA VAL A 46 50.68 21.95 42.64
C VAL A 46 50.56 20.76 43.60
N GLY A 47 51.38 19.71 43.43
CA GLY A 47 51.29 18.49 44.25
C GLY A 47 49.95 17.77 44.09
N TYR A 48 49.42 17.70 42.87
CA TYR A 48 48.09 17.15 42.59
C TYR A 48 47.98 15.68 43.04
N VAL A 49 46.84 15.33 43.66
CA VAL A 49 46.55 13.99 44.20
C VAL A 49 45.31 13.43 43.52
N ASN A 50 45.29 12.10 43.33
CA ASN A 50 44.22 11.34 42.66
C ASN A 50 44.17 11.59 41.13
N ALA A 51 43.12 11.15 40.45
CA ALA A 51 42.94 11.37 39.02
C ALA A 51 42.49 12.80 38.72
N GLY A 52 43.00 13.37 37.64
CA GLY A 52 42.62 14.67 37.11
C GLY A 52 42.92 14.75 35.62
N THR A 53 42.24 15.62 34.90
CA THR A 53 42.50 15.87 33.48
C THR A 53 42.86 17.33 33.27
N VAL A 54 43.92 17.58 32.51
CA VAL A 54 44.29 18.91 32.02
C VAL A 54 43.81 19.03 30.59
N GLU A 55 42.99 20.03 30.31
CA GLU A 55 42.46 20.28 28.98
C GLU A 55 43.23 21.40 28.28
N PHE A 56 43.48 21.20 26.99
CA PHE A 56 44.17 22.13 26.11
C PHE A 56 43.36 22.34 24.83
N LEU A 57 43.47 23.54 24.26
CA LEU A 57 43.16 23.79 22.85
C LEU A 57 44.45 23.71 22.04
N VAL A 58 44.39 23.10 20.86
CA VAL A 58 45.55 22.97 19.96
C VAL A 58 45.25 23.66 18.64
N GLU A 59 46.17 24.51 18.19
CA GLU A 59 46.10 25.21 16.91
C GLU A 59 47.47 25.16 16.23
N GLY A 60 47.55 24.44 15.10
CA GLY A 60 48.82 24.13 14.45
C GLY A 60 49.75 23.37 15.39
N ASP A 61 50.96 23.86 15.58
CA ASP A 61 51.96 23.28 16.49
C ASP A 61 51.90 23.85 17.92
N GLN A 62 50.94 24.72 18.23
CA GLN A 62 50.80 25.36 19.53
C GLN A 62 49.65 24.77 20.34
N PHE A 63 49.81 24.73 21.66
CA PHE A 63 48.77 24.32 22.59
C PHE A 63 48.57 25.34 23.72
N TYR A 64 47.33 25.51 24.15
CA TYR A 64 46.92 26.50 25.14
C TYR A 64 46.11 25.83 26.24
N PHE A 65 46.55 26.00 27.49
CA PHE A 65 45.81 25.49 28.65
C PHE A 65 44.45 26.18 28.76
N ILE A 66 43.40 25.41 29.05
CA ILE A 66 42.05 25.95 29.29
C ILE A 66 41.49 25.61 30.67
N GLU A 67 41.62 24.37 31.13
CA GLU A 67 40.96 23.92 32.34
C GLU A 67 41.69 22.72 32.98
N VAL A 68 41.54 22.57 34.30
CA VAL A 68 41.77 21.31 35.01
C VAL A 68 40.42 20.78 35.47
N ASN A 69 40.12 19.53 35.13
CA ASN A 69 38.99 18.78 35.66
C ASN A 69 39.49 17.93 36.83
N PRO A 70 39.27 18.33 38.10
CA PRO A 70 39.88 17.68 39.26
C PRO A 70 39.10 16.42 39.70
N ARG A 71 38.71 15.58 38.74
CA ARG A 71 37.90 14.38 38.92
C ARG A 71 38.06 13.46 37.71
N VAL A 72 37.54 12.25 37.83
CA VAL A 72 37.34 11.36 36.67
C VAL A 72 36.38 11.98 35.66
N GLN A 73 36.63 11.73 34.38
CA GLN A 73 35.76 12.16 33.29
C GLN A 73 34.97 10.98 32.71
N VAL A 74 33.90 11.29 31.99
CA VAL A 74 33.01 10.27 31.40
C VAL A 74 33.78 9.37 30.43
N GLU A 75 34.71 9.97 29.69
CA GLU A 75 35.62 9.43 28.68
C GLU A 75 36.93 8.83 29.23
N HIS A 76 37.04 8.56 30.53
CA HIS A 76 38.23 7.85 31.06
C HIS A 76 38.41 6.45 30.45
N THR A 77 37.30 5.82 30.07
CA THR A 77 37.19 4.47 29.50
C THR A 77 38.13 4.22 28.32
N ILE A 78 38.24 5.17 27.38
CA ILE A 78 39.11 5.04 26.20
C ILE A 78 40.59 5.13 26.56
N THR A 79 40.95 5.86 27.62
CA THR A 79 42.32 5.86 28.16
C THR A 79 42.64 4.52 28.82
N GLU A 80 41.71 3.94 29.58
CA GLU A 80 41.91 2.59 30.15
C GLU A 80 42.14 1.57 29.04
N MET A 81 41.36 1.62 27.96
CA MET A 81 41.46 0.66 26.85
C MET A 81 42.78 0.74 26.06
N ILE A 82 43.48 1.88 26.05
CA ILE A 82 44.78 2.01 25.35
C ILE A 82 45.99 1.86 26.28
N THR A 83 45.78 1.81 27.60
CA THR A 83 46.87 1.70 28.60
C THR A 83 46.81 0.42 29.43
N ASP A 84 45.66 -0.25 29.48
CA ASP A 84 45.32 -1.34 30.41
C ASP A 84 45.39 -0.94 31.90
N ILE A 85 45.34 0.36 32.20
CA ILE A 85 45.28 0.87 33.57
C ILE A 85 43.83 1.19 33.93
N ASP A 86 43.32 0.53 34.96
CA ASP A 86 42.02 0.85 35.56
C ASP A 86 42.15 2.12 36.40
N ILE A 87 41.60 3.22 35.87
CA ILE A 87 41.69 4.55 36.46
C ILE A 87 40.86 4.60 37.73
N VAL A 88 39.67 4.01 37.75
CA VAL A 88 38.76 4.10 38.91
C VAL A 88 39.30 3.31 40.10
N ILE A 89 39.82 2.09 39.87
CA ILE A 89 40.53 1.33 40.91
C ILE A 89 41.75 2.11 41.39
N SER A 90 42.51 2.72 40.48
CA SER A 90 43.67 3.54 40.84
C SER A 90 43.28 4.72 41.74
N GLN A 91 42.16 5.38 41.47
CA GLN A 91 41.65 6.46 42.33
C GLN A 91 41.36 5.99 43.76
N LEU A 92 40.76 4.81 43.91
CA LEU A 92 40.46 4.21 45.22
C LEU A 92 41.74 3.86 45.97
N GLN A 93 42.72 3.26 45.29
CA GLN A 93 44.01 2.88 45.86
C GLN A 93 44.83 4.10 46.29
N ILE A 94 44.87 5.15 45.46
CA ILE A 94 45.52 6.42 45.83
C ILE A 94 44.85 7.05 47.05
N ALA A 95 43.51 7.02 47.13
CA ALA A 95 42.77 7.53 48.29
C ALA A 95 43.03 6.73 49.58
N GLN A 96 43.47 5.47 49.47
CA GLN A 96 43.94 4.66 50.60
C GLN A 96 45.37 4.98 51.04
N GLY A 97 46.06 5.88 50.33
CA GLY A 97 47.45 6.25 50.61
C GLY A 97 48.49 5.34 49.97
N LEU A 98 48.09 4.48 49.01
CA LEU A 98 49.00 3.59 48.30
C LEU A 98 49.86 4.35 47.28
N ASP A 99 51.12 3.93 47.14
CA ASP A 99 52.06 4.47 46.16
C ASP A 99 51.83 3.85 44.77
N LEU A 100 51.84 4.70 43.73
CA LEU A 100 51.57 4.31 42.34
C LEU A 100 52.45 3.17 41.84
N HIS A 101 53.72 3.13 42.25
CA HIS A 101 54.68 2.17 41.70
C HIS A 101 54.99 1.03 42.67
N LYS A 102 55.12 1.34 43.97
CA LYS A 102 55.50 0.33 44.98
C LYS A 102 54.33 -0.59 45.34
N ASP A 103 53.15 -0.02 45.54
CA ASP A 103 51.99 -0.75 46.06
C ASP A 103 51.01 -1.13 44.94
N MET A 104 50.79 -0.23 43.99
CA MET A 104 49.87 -0.44 42.87
C MET A 104 50.54 -1.08 41.64
N HIS A 105 51.88 -1.19 41.63
CA HIS A 105 52.69 -1.76 40.55
C HIS A 105 52.45 -1.14 39.16
N LEU A 106 52.07 0.14 39.10
CA LEU A 106 51.95 0.84 37.83
C LEU A 106 53.33 1.04 37.20
N PRO A 107 53.45 0.91 35.86
CA PRO A 107 54.71 1.15 35.15
C PRO A 107 55.20 2.59 35.34
N LYS A 108 56.51 2.80 35.21
CA LYS A 108 57.06 4.16 35.14
C LYS A 108 56.63 4.85 33.84
N GLN A 109 56.73 6.18 33.80
CA GLN A 109 56.28 6.97 32.65
C GLN A 109 56.87 6.52 31.31
N ASN A 110 58.14 6.13 31.30
CA ASN A 110 58.87 5.65 30.12
C ASN A 110 58.61 4.16 29.77
N GLU A 111 57.93 3.42 30.66
CA GLU A 111 57.52 2.03 30.46
C GLU A 111 56.06 1.92 30.00
N LEU A 112 55.29 3.01 30.10
CA LEU A 112 53.94 3.09 29.57
C LEU A 112 53.95 2.97 28.05
N THR A 113 53.11 2.08 27.53
CA THR A 113 52.95 1.86 26.09
C THR A 113 51.52 2.17 25.66
N LEU A 114 51.41 2.74 24.48
CA LEU A 114 50.14 3.06 23.84
C LEU A 114 49.69 1.87 22.99
N LYS A 115 48.53 1.30 23.31
CA LYS A 115 48.02 0.10 22.66
C LYS A 115 46.87 0.46 21.73
N GLY A 116 47.18 0.68 20.45
CA GLY A 116 46.17 0.92 19.41
C GLY A 116 45.39 2.22 19.61
N ALA A 117 44.10 2.21 19.30
CA ALA A 117 43.22 3.35 19.46
C ALA A 117 41.84 2.92 19.99
N ALA A 118 41.21 3.79 20.76
CA ALA A 118 39.88 3.61 21.31
C ALA A 118 38.98 4.82 21.02
N ILE A 119 37.69 4.55 20.80
CA ILE A 119 36.65 5.55 20.50
C ILE A 119 35.50 5.35 21.47
N GLN A 120 34.96 6.42 22.04
CA GLN A 120 33.73 6.42 22.83
C GLN A 120 32.64 7.20 22.12
N CYS A 121 31.44 6.61 22.05
CA CYS A 121 30.21 7.31 21.69
C CYS A 121 29.20 7.20 22.85
N ARG A 122 28.45 8.28 23.11
CA ARG A 122 27.39 8.31 24.11
C ARG A 122 26.04 8.16 23.44
N ILE A 123 25.36 7.04 23.68
CA ILE A 123 24.01 6.82 23.17
C ILE A 123 23.02 7.44 24.14
N THR A 124 22.21 8.38 23.66
CA THR A 124 21.23 9.14 24.44
C THR A 124 19.82 9.01 23.86
N THR A 125 18.80 9.48 24.58
CA THR A 125 17.42 9.62 24.06
C THR A 125 17.17 10.89 23.26
N GLU A 126 18.19 11.70 22.99
CA GLU A 126 18.04 12.91 22.19
C GLU A 126 17.64 12.56 20.76
N ASP A 127 16.55 13.14 20.26
CA ASP A 127 16.10 12.94 18.88
C ASP A 127 16.72 13.99 17.94
N PRO A 128 17.62 13.60 17.02
CA PRO A 128 18.23 14.53 16.08
C PRO A 128 17.21 15.22 15.14
N LEU A 129 16.06 14.58 14.89
CA LEU A 129 14.97 15.14 14.08
C LEU A 129 14.13 16.16 14.87
N ASN A 130 14.22 16.15 16.20
CA ASN A 130 13.53 17.07 17.08
C ASN A 130 14.53 17.94 17.88
N GLN A 131 15.52 18.48 17.18
CA GLN A 131 16.52 19.40 17.75
C GLN A 131 17.29 18.86 18.96
N PHE A 132 17.48 17.54 19.05
CA PHE A 132 18.14 16.84 20.16
C PHE A 132 17.39 16.99 21.49
N MET A 133 16.08 17.23 21.47
CA MET A 133 15.25 17.12 22.67
C MET A 133 15.29 15.67 23.20
N PRO A 134 15.57 15.44 24.50
CA PRO A 134 15.48 14.12 25.11
C PRO A 134 14.07 13.54 25.02
N ASP A 135 13.95 12.38 24.39
CA ASP A 135 12.72 11.60 24.39
C ASP A 135 12.53 10.90 25.74
N THR A 136 11.27 10.63 26.09
CA THR A 136 10.87 10.00 27.36
C THR A 136 9.92 8.83 27.10
N GLY A 137 9.80 7.93 28.06
CA GLY A 137 8.91 6.77 27.95
C GLY A 137 9.60 5.44 28.19
N LYS A 138 8.83 4.37 28.03
CA LYS A 138 9.27 3.00 28.31
C LYS A 138 10.18 2.48 27.21
N ILE A 139 11.29 1.86 27.56
CA ILE A 139 12.16 1.14 26.63
C ILE A 139 11.58 -0.27 26.43
N ASP A 140 10.95 -0.52 25.28
CA ASP A 140 10.34 -1.83 24.97
C ASP A 140 11.38 -2.90 24.64
N THR A 141 12.50 -2.49 24.05
CA THR A 141 13.57 -3.40 23.67
C THR A 141 14.90 -2.69 23.85
N TYR A 142 15.78 -3.31 24.63
CA TYR A 142 17.18 -2.98 24.68
C TYR A 142 18.01 -4.23 24.34
N ARG A 143 18.69 -4.20 23.18
CA ARG A 143 19.73 -5.17 22.83
C ARG A 143 21.01 -4.42 22.50
N SER A 144 22.05 -4.74 23.25
CA SER A 144 23.37 -4.18 23.09
C SER A 144 24.30 -5.13 22.33
N PRO A 145 25.23 -4.60 21.52
CA PRO A 145 26.24 -5.41 20.84
C PRO A 145 27.29 -5.94 21.83
N GLY A 146 28.12 -6.88 21.37
CA GLY A 146 29.31 -7.35 22.10
C GLY A 146 30.44 -7.72 21.15
N GLY A 147 31.46 -8.43 21.64
CA GLY A 147 32.58 -8.92 20.84
C GLY A 147 33.92 -8.25 21.17
N PHE A 148 35.00 -8.71 20.52
CA PHE A 148 36.36 -8.30 20.83
C PHE A 148 36.59 -6.79 20.62
N GLY A 149 37.12 -6.12 21.66
CA GLY A 149 37.38 -4.68 21.66
C GLY A 149 36.12 -3.84 21.70
N VAL A 150 35.02 -4.35 22.28
CA VAL A 150 33.81 -3.58 22.58
C VAL A 150 33.59 -3.58 24.07
N ARG A 151 33.45 -2.38 24.63
CA ARG A 151 33.12 -2.14 26.03
C ARG A 151 31.83 -1.33 26.10
N LEU A 152 30.96 -1.71 27.03
CA LEU A 152 29.70 -1.02 27.28
C LEU A 152 29.60 -0.66 28.75
N ASP A 153 29.43 0.63 29.02
CA ASP A 153 29.18 1.17 30.35
C ASP A 153 27.74 1.69 30.33
N VAL A 154 26.81 0.85 30.78
CA VAL A 154 25.38 1.13 30.73
C VAL A 154 24.96 2.13 31.81
N GLY A 155 24.11 3.08 31.44
CA GLY A 155 23.38 3.94 32.39
C GLY A 155 22.01 3.34 32.69
N ASN A 156 20.96 4.12 32.47
CA ASN A 156 19.59 3.68 32.70
C ASN A 156 18.96 3.10 31.40
N ALA A 157 19.42 1.92 30.99
CA ALA A 157 18.91 1.27 29.78
C ALA A 157 18.76 -0.24 29.97
N TYR A 158 17.52 -0.68 30.19
CA TYR A 158 17.10 -2.07 30.18
C TYR A 158 15.65 -2.18 29.72
N SER A 159 15.27 -3.33 29.14
CA SER A 159 13.89 -3.55 28.67
C SER A 159 12.91 -3.40 29.84
N GLY A 160 11.95 -2.48 29.70
CA GLY A 160 10.96 -2.11 30.71
C GLY A 160 11.29 -0.84 31.51
N TYR A 161 12.50 -0.27 31.42
CA TYR A 161 12.83 0.98 32.08
C TYR A 161 12.06 2.16 31.46
N ALA A 162 11.54 3.06 32.29
CA ALA A 162 10.90 4.30 31.85
C ALA A 162 11.87 5.48 31.97
N VAL A 163 12.28 6.04 30.83
CA VAL A 163 13.13 7.22 30.77
C VAL A 163 12.32 8.43 31.23
N THR A 164 12.82 9.11 32.27
CA THR A 164 12.18 10.31 32.86
C THR A 164 12.87 11.58 32.36
N PRO A 165 12.19 12.73 32.36
CA PRO A 165 12.77 14.00 31.93
C PRO A 165 13.70 14.66 32.97
N TYR A 166 13.87 14.07 34.16
CA TYR A 166 14.53 14.72 35.30
C TYR A 166 16.05 14.58 35.35
N PHE A 167 16.60 13.57 34.66
CA PHE A 167 18.03 13.26 34.65
C PHE A 167 18.61 13.41 33.25
N ASP A 168 19.90 13.12 33.09
CA ASP A 168 20.51 13.09 31.76
C ASP A 168 19.88 11.99 30.90
N SER A 169 19.96 12.18 29.59
CA SER A 169 19.38 11.28 28.59
C SER A 169 20.27 10.09 28.27
N LEU A 170 21.35 9.86 29.02
CA LEU A 170 22.36 8.84 28.75
C LEU A 170 21.79 7.43 28.96
N LEU A 171 21.78 6.64 27.89
CA LEU A 171 21.40 5.23 27.92
C LEU A 171 22.61 4.33 28.13
N VAL A 172 23.63 4.48 27.29
CA VAL A 172 24.84 3.64 27.34
C VAL A 172 26.02 4.36 26.69
N LYS A 173 27.19 4.20 27.28
CA LYS A 173 28.46 4.56 26.64
C LYS A 173 28.98 3.33 25.91
N VAL A 174 29.21 3.46 24.61
CA VAL A 174 29.86 2.42 23.81
C VAL A 174 31.29 2.84 23.53
N CYS A 175 32.23 1.98 23.90
CA CYS A 175 33.64 2.17 23.61
C CYS A 175 34.13 1.05 22.71
N THR A 176 34.92 1.39 21.69
CA THR A 176 35.52 0.39 20.79
C THR A 176 37.01 0.60 20.68
N HIS A 177 37.76 -0.50 20.75
CA HIS A 177 39.22 -0.53 20.67
C HIS A 177 39.69 -1.41 19.52
N GLY A 178 40.72 -0.94 18.81
CA GLY A 178 41.37 -1.67 17.72
C GLY A 178 42.88 -1.43 17.73
N PHE A 179 43.63 -2.26 17.01
CA PHE A 179 45.08 -2.07 16.85
C PHE A 179 45.41 -0.82 16.02
N SER A 180 44.45 -0.32 15.24
CA SER A 180 44.50 0.95 14.54
C SER A 180 43.19 1.72 14.76
N PHE A 181 43.23 3.03 14.49
CA PHE A 181 42.04 3.88 14.53
C PHE A 181 40.96 3.41 13.57
N GLU A 182 41.34 3.05 12.33
CA GLU A 182 40.41 2.48 11.34
C GLU A 182 39.67 1.24 11.86
N GLN A 183 40.37 0.33 12.55
CA GLN A 183 39.74 -0.85 13.15
C GLN A 183 38.78 -0.48 14.29
N ALA A 184 39.12 0.53 15.11
CA ALA A 184 38.23 1.03 16.14
C ALA A 184 36.96 1.66 15.52
N ILE A 185 37.09 2.44 14.44
CA ILE A 185 35.96 3.01 13.69
C ILE A 185 35.05 1.91 13.14
N SER A 186 35.64 0.91 12.46
CA SER A 186 34.88 -0.20 11.89
C SER A 186 34.05 -0.94 12.96
N LYS A 187 34.65 -1.17 14.13
CA LYS A 187 33.94 -1.74 15.29
C LYS A 187 32.83 -0.82 15.80
N MET A 188 33.06 0.50 15.89
CA MET A 188 32.06 1.47 16.32
C MET A 188 30.87 1.51 15.37
N GLN A 189 31.13 1.60 14.05
CA GLN A 189 30.10 1.54 13.01
C GLN A 189 29.25 0.26 13.12
N ARG A 190 29.88 -0.89 13.32
CA ARG A 190 29.16 -2.15 13.55
C ARG A 190 28.31 -2.08 14.82
N CYS A 191 28.87 -1.64 15.95
CA CYS A 191 28.15 -1.56 17.23
C CYS A 191 26.91 -0.67 17.11
N LEU A 192 27.05 0.54 16.57
CA LEU A 192 25.94 1.48 16.36
C LEU A 192 24.86 0.89 15.43
N LYS A 193 25.24 0.09 14.44
CA LYS A 193 24.29 -0.60 13.54
C LYS A 193 23.61 -1.81 14.18
N GLU A 194 24.25 -2.45 15.16
CA GLU A 194 23.77 -3.67 15.81
C GLU A 194 22.82 -3.36 16.99
N PHE A 195 22.99 -2.22 17.66
CA PHE A 195 22.08 -1.78 18.73
C PHE A 195 20.60 -1.83 18.28
N ARG A 196 19.74 -2.35 19.16
CA ARG A 196 18.29 -2.28 19.00
C ARG A 196 17.69 -1.66 20.25
N ILE A 197 17.32 -0.39 20.14
CA ILE A 197 16.62 0.37 21.17
C ILE A 197 15.26 0.77 20.59
N ARG A 198 14.18 0.42 21.30
CA ARG A 198 12.79 0.69 20.91
C ARG A 198 12.01 1.24 22.10
N GLY A 199 10.95 2.00 21.83
CA GLY A 199 10.13 2.69 22.81
C GLY A 199 10.49 4.16 22.98
N VAL A 200 11.75 4.52 22.71
CA VAL A 200 12.25 5.91 22.68
C VAL A 200 13.12 6.14 21.44
N LYS A 201 13.21 7.39 20.99
CA LYS A 201 14.19 7.86 20.00
C LYS A 201 15.60 7.87 20.58
N THR A 202 16.61 7.87 19.70
CA THR A 202 18.02 7.90 20.10
C THR A 202 18.86 8.70 19.13
N ASN A 203 20.01 9.20 19.60
CA ASN A 203 21.01 9.88 18.78
C ASN A 203 21.86 8.95 17.87
N ILE A 204 21.61 7.63 17.86
CA ILE A 204 22.38 6.65 17.06
C ILE A 204 22.53 7.03 15.57
N PRO A 205 21.47 7.47 14.84
CA PRO A 205 21.63 7.84 13.44
C PRO A 205 22.63 8.98 13.23
N PHE A 206 22.65 9.95 14.15
CA PHE A 206 23.62 11.03 14.13
C PHE A 206 25.04 10.54 14.41
N LEU A 207 25.23 9.66 15.40
CA LEU A 207 26.53 9.06 15.69
C LEU A 207 27.06 8.25 14.50
N GLN A 208 26.19 7.53 13.77
CA GLN A 208 26.56 6.79 12.56
C GLN A 208 27.08 7.71 11.46
N ASN A 209 26.44 8.86 11.25
CA ASN A 209 26.89 9.87 10.30
C ASN A 209 28.26 10.42 10.71
N VAL A 210 28.42 10.80 11.99
CA VAL A 210 29.69 11.33 12.54
C VAL A 210 30.86 10.36 12.32
N VAL A 211 30.74 9.10 12.75
CA VAL A 211 31.86 8.14 12.66
C VAL A 211 32.16 7.69 11.22
N SER A 212 31.22 7.91 10.30
CA SER A 212 31.39 7.57 8.89
C SER A 212 31.88 8.75 8.04
N TYR A 213 31.97 9.94 8.62
CA TYR A 213 32.34 11.15 7.88
C TYR A 213 33.86 11.21 7.65
N PRO A 214 34.33 11.61 6.44
CA PRO A 214 35.77 11.60 6.11
C PRO A 214 36.66 12.35 7.10
N ALA A 215 36.23 13.53 7.57
CA ALA A 215 37.00 14.34 8.52
C ALA A 215 37.17 13.66 9.90
N PHE A 216 36.21 12.84 10.32
CA PHE A 216 36.37 12.03 11.53
C PHE A 216 37.32 10.86 11.27
N GLN A 217 37.20 10.19 10.14
CA GLN A 217 38.03 9.03 9.79
C GLN A 217 39.50 9.37 9.60
N SER A 218 39.82 10.58 9.13
CA SER A 218 41.18 11.10 9.05
C SER A 218 41.75 11.52 10.42
N GLY A 219 40.89 11.72 11.42
CA GLY A 219 41.27 12.26 12.73
C GLY A 219 41.49 13.78 12.76
N GLU A 220 41.11 14.49 11.69
CA GLU A 220 41.29 15.94 11.56
C GLU A 220 40.08 16.75 12.02
N ALA A 221 39.09 16.11 12.66
CA ALA A 221 37.89 16.76 13.14
C ALA A 221 38.23 17.84 14.19
N LYS A 222 37.79 19.07 13.94
CA LYS A 222 37.94 20.22 14.85
C LYS A 222 36.70 20.42 15.73
N THR A 223 36.78 21.29 16.73
CA THR A 223 35.66 21.67 17.61
C THR A 223 34.43 22.19 16.87
N THR A 224 34.62 22.81 15.70
CA THR A 224 33.55 23.33 14.85
C THR A 224 33.04 22.33 13.79
N PHE A 225 33.51 21.08 13.82
CA PHE A 225 33.23 20.08 12.79
C PHE A 225 31.72 19.84 12.63
N ILE A 226 31.03 19.51 13.71
CA ILE A 226 29.59 19.21 13.66
C ILE A 226 28.79 20.47 13.26
N ASP A 227 29.13 21.62 13.84
CA ASP A 227 28.39 22.87 13.62
C ASP A 227 28.50 23.38 12.16
N ASN A 228 29.57 23.02 11.44
CA ASN A 228 29.83 23.43 10.06
C ASN A 228 29.55 22.34 9.00
N THR A 229 29.01 21.18 9.40
CA THR A 229 28.75 20.04 8.49
C THR A 229 27.27 19.67 8.51
N PRO A 230 26.41 20.38 7.76
CA PRO A 230 24.96 20.17 7.76
C PRO A 230 24.54 18.77 7.29
N GLU A 231 25.37 18.10 6.49
CA GLU A 231 25.14 16.75 5.97
C GLU A 231 25.04 15.71 7.09
N LEU A 232 25.62 15.97 8.27
CA LEU A 232 25.49 15.08 9.44
C LEU A 232 24.05 14.98 9.96
N PHE A 233 23.20 15.96 9.62
CA PHE A 233 21.80 16.02 10.02
C PHE A 233 20.85 15.48 8.93
N GLU A 234 21.39 14.94 7.84
CA GLU A 234 20.61 14.21 6.84
C GLU A 234 20.48 12.75 7.27
N PHE A 235 19.27 12.34 7.65
CA PHE A 235 19.00 11.00 8.16
C PHE A 235 18.23 10.17 7.14
N PRO A 236 18.66 8.92 6.85
CA PRO A 236 17.89 8.04 5.99
C PRO A 236 16.55 7.70 6.66
N ARG A 237 15.47 7.68 5.87
CA ARG A 237 14.15 7.26 6.36
C ARG A 237 14.20 5.81 6.83
N MET A 238 14.13 5.58 8.15
CA MET A 238 14.15 4.24 8.71
C MET A 238 12.92 3.45 8.25
N ARG A 239 13.15 2.30 7.60
CA ARG A 239 12.09 1.40 7.14
C ARG A 239 11.58 0.53 8.29
N ASP A 240 10.47 0.92 8.91
CA ASP A 240 9.84 0.15 10.00
C ASP A 240 8.81 -0.88 9.50
N ARG A 241 9.26 -1.83 8.68
CA ARG A 241 8.37 -2.81 8.06
C ARG A 241 7.70 -3.73 9.07
N GLY A 242 8.45 -4.21 10.07
CA GLY A 242 7.95 -5.17 11.06
C GLY A 242 6.77 -4.62 11.86
N ASN A 243 6.89 -3.41 12.43
CA ASN A 243 5.80 -2.82 13.21
C ASN A 243 4.60 -2.48 12.33
N LYS A 244 4.82 -1.94 11.12
CA LYS A 244 3.74 -1.66 10.18
C LYS A 244 2.95 -2.93 9.80
N THR A 245 3.64 -4.04 9.54
CA THR A 245 3.01 -5.34 9.28
C THR A 245 2.20 -5.84 10.47
N MET A 246 2.75 -5.81 11.69
CA MET A 246 2.01 -6.22 12.90
C MET A 246 0.83 -5.29 13.20
N LYS A 247 0.94 -3.99 12.89
CA LYS A 247 -0.17 -3.03 13.01
C LYS A 247 -1.34 -3.44 12.11
N TYR A 248 -1.08 -3.81 10.86
CA TYR A 248 -2.13 -4.32 9.97
C TYR A 248 -2.75 -5.62 10.49
N ILE A 249 -1.91 -6.59 10.87
CA ILE A 249 -2.38 -7.87 11.41
C ILE A 249 -3.25 -7.63 12.65
N GLY A 250 -2.82 -6.75 13.54
CA GLY A 250 -3.58 -6.36 14.73
C GLY A 250 -4.91 -5.70 14.39
N GLU A 251 -4.93 -4.75 13.46
CA GLU A 251 -6.14 -4.07 12.98
C GLU A 251 -7.19 -5.07 12.49
N VAL A 252 -6.79 -5.98 11.59
CA VAL A 252 -7.72 -6.99 11.03
C VAL A 252 -8.14 -8.02 12.08
N THR A 253 -7.24 -8.40 13.00
CA THR A 253 -7.56 -9.35 14.09
C THR A 253 -8.63 -8.78 15.04
N VAL A 254 -8.54 -7.49 15.39
CA VAL A 254 -9.47 -6.83 16.31
C VAL A 254 -10.75 -6.40 15.60
N ASN A 255 -10.64 -5.73 14.45
CA ASN A 255 -11.75 -5.03 13.80
C ASN A 255 -12.38 -5.82 12.63
N GLY A 256 -11.75 -6.91 12.18
CA GLY A 256 -12.13 -7.62 10.97
C GLY A 256 -11.71 -6.88 9.69
N PHE A 257 -11.93 -7.51 8.53
CA PHE A 257 -11.65 -6.88 7.24
C PHE A 257 -12.87 -6.11 6.73
N PRO A 258 -12.71 -4.89 6.19
CA PRO A 258 -13.83 -4.08 5.72
C PRO A 258 -14.65 -4.77 4.61
N GLY A 259 -15.98 -4.80 4.78
CA GLY A 259 -16.91 -5.29 3.77
C GLY A 259 -17.15 -6.80 3.78
N ILE A 260 -16.56 -7.55 4.72
CA ILE A 260 -16.89 -8.95 4.99
C ILE A 260 -17.30 -9.15 6.45
N GLU A 261 -18.03 -10.22 6.73
CA GLU A 261 -18.39 -10.57 8.10
C GLU A 261 -17.14 -10.91 8.93
N ARG A 262 -17.11 -10.42 10.18
CA ARG A 262 -16.02 -10.75 11.10
C ARG A 262 -16.17 -12.20 11.56
N THR A 263 -15.29 -13.07 11.06
CA THR A 263 -15.20 -14.47 11.46
C THR A 263 -13.82 -14.80 12.00
N GLU A 264 -13.71 -15.83 12.83
CA GLU A 264 -12.41 -16.38 13.22
C GLU A 264 -11.69 -16.97 11.99
N LYS A 265 -10.37 -16.81 11.94
CA LYS A 265 -9.53 -17.35 10.86
C LYS A 265 -9.58 -18.89 10.88
N LYS A 266 -10.08 -19.50 9.81
CA LYS A 266 -10.05 -20.97 9.62
C LYS A 266 -8.62 -21.48 9.50
N TYR A 267 -8.41 -22.75 9.84
CA TYR A 267 -7.17 -23.46 9.51
C TYR A 267 -7.24 -23.91 8.06
N PHE A 268 -6.23 -23.53 7.28
CA PHE A 268 -6.09 -23.95 5.89
C PHE A 268 -4.84 -24.81 5.76
N GLU A 269 -4.93 -25.86 4.97
CA GLU A 269 -3.75 -26.56 4.49
C GLU A 269 -3.02 -25.68 3.46
N ALA A 270 -1.72 -25.93 3.29
CA ALA A 270 -0.97 -25.30 2.21
C ALA A 270 -1.56 -25.74 0.86
N PRO A 271 -1.72 -24.84 -0.11
CA PRO A 271 -2.32 -25.18 -1.38
C PRO A 271 -1.40 -26.15 -2.14
N ARG A 272 -1.98 -27.12 -2.83
CA ARG A 272 -1.25 -28.11 -3.63
C ARG A 272 -0.54 -27.40 -4.78
N VAL A 273 0.78 -27.26 -4.68
CA VAL A 273 1.63 -26.75 -5.76
C VAL A 273 2.26 -27.96 -6.48
N PRO A 274 2.04 -28.14 -7.79
CA PRO A 274 2.52 -29.33 -8.49
C PRO A 274 4.06 -29.33 -8.62
N THR A 275 4.67 -30.47 -8.31
CA THR A 275 6.13 -30.68 -8.40
C THR A 275 6.53 -31.54 -9.60
N ASP A 276 5.58 -32.26 -10.18
CA ASP A 276 5.73 -33.26 -11.24
C ASP A 276 5.08 -32.76 -12.54
N ILE A 277 5.45 -31.57 -13.01
CA ILE A 277 4.97 -31.06 -14.30
C ILE A 277 5.80 -31.64 -15.45
N GLU A 278 5.11 -32.05 -16.51
CA GLU A 278 5.78 -32.45 -17.75
C GLU A 278 6.07 -31.19 -18.56
N VAL A 279 7.32 -30.75 -18.57
CA VAL A 279 7.74 -29.59 -19.37
C VAL A 279 8.10 -30.08 -20.76
N PRO A 280 7.40 -29.65 -21.83
CA PRO A 280 7.73 -30.09 -23.17
C PRO A 280 9.10 -29.55 -23.60
N GLU A 281 9.88 -30.33 -24.35
CA GLU A 281 11.16 -29.86 -24.88
C GLU A 281 10.95 -28.75 -25.92
N LYS A 282 11.26 -27.51 -25.53
CA LYS A 282 11.47 -26.35 -26.42
C LYS A 282 10.31 -26.05 -27.38
N VAL A 283 9.16 -25.65 -26.82
CA VAL A 283 8.02 -25.10 -27.58
C VAL A 283 8.28 -23.63 -27.93
N ILE A 284 8.14 -23.27 -29.21
CA ILE A 284 8.12 -21.85 -29.62
C ILE A 284 6.72 -21.31 -29.37
N THR A 285 6.60 -20.40 -28.42
CA THR A 285 5.31 -19.79 -28.02
C THR A 285 4.97 -18.57 -28.87
N ALA A 286 3.70 -18.14 -28.82
CA ALA A 286 3.26 -16.89 -29.44
C ALA A 286 4.06 -15.67 -28.91
N LYS A 287 4.49 -15.69 -27.65
CA LYS A 287 5.37 -14.66 -27.07
C LYS A 287 6.75 -14.65 -27.70
N ASN A 288 7.36 -15.82 -27.89
CA ASN A 288 8.66 -15.90 -28.54
C ASN A 288 8.59 -15.39 -29.99
N ILE A 289 7.48 -15.65 -30.69
CA ILE A 289 7.24 -15.12 -32.05
C ILE A 289 7.08 -13.61 -32.02
N LEU A 290 6.30 -13.05 -31.08
CA LEU A 290 6.13 -11.60 -30.94
C LEU A 290 7.48 -10.91 -30.73
N ASP A 291 8.30 -11.43 -29.82
CA ASP A 291 9.58 -10.82 -29.47
C ASP A 291 10.62 -10.92 -30.60
N ALA A 292 10.57 -12.00 -31.39
CA ALA A 292 11.53 -12.24 -32.46
C ALA A 292 11.12 -11.61 -33.81
N GLN A 293 9.82 -11.58 -34.11
CA GLN A 293 9.30 -11.31 -35.46
C GLN A 293 8.16 -10.27 -35.49
N GLY A 294 7.67 -9.83 -34.33
CA GLY A 294 6.63 -8.80 -34.22
C GLY A 294 5.20 -9.34 -34.37
N ALA A 295 4.24 -8.44 -34.18
CA ALA A 295 2.83 -8.80 -34.09
C ALA A 295 2.25 -9.44 -35.36
N THR A 296 2.65 -8.99 -36.55
CA THR A 296 2.19 -9.58 -37.83
C THR A 296 2.53 -11.07 -37.93
N ALA A 297 3.74 -11.47 -37.50
CA ALA A 297 4.14 -12.87 -37.52
C ALA A 297 3.33 -13.73 -36.54
N VAL A 298 2.87 -13.15 -35.41
CA VAL A 298 1.93 -13.82 -34.51
C VAL A 298 0.59 -14.03 -35.19
N ILE A 299 0.08 -13.04 -35.93
CA ILE A 299 -1.19 -13.16 -36.66
C ILE A 299 -1.09 -14.26 -37.71
N ASP A 300 -0.02 -14.30 -38.50
CA ASP A 300 0.22 -15.36 -39.48
C ASP A 300 0.36 -16.73 -38.80
N TRP A 301 1.03 -16.78 -37.64
CA TRP A 301 1.12 -18.01 -36.85
C TRP A 301 -0.25 -18.51 -36.40
N VAL A 302 -1.13 -17.62 -35.90
CA VAL A 302 -2.50 -17.96 -35.50
C VAL A 302 -3.29 -18.51 -36.69
N LYS A 303 -3.23 -17.86 -37.86
CA LYS A 303 -3.93 -18.31 -39.08
C LYS A 303 -3.51 -19.70 -39.55
N ASN A 304 -2.26 -20.09 -39.27
CA ASN A 304 -1.70 -21.38 -39.64
C ASN A 304 -1.95 -22.48 -38.59
N GLN A 305 -2.63 -22.19 -37.48
CA GLN A 305 -2.98 -23.21 -36.50
C GLN A 305 -4.22 -24.00 -36.97
N GLU A 306 -4.07 -25.32 -37.08
CA GLU A 306 -5.22 -26.20 -37.33
C GLU A 306 -6.11 -26.34 -36.09
N SER A 307 -5.53 -26.29 -34.89
CA SER A 307 -6.23 -26.34 -33.62
C SER A 307 -6.93 -25.02 -33.27
N VAL A 308 -7.90 -25.08 -32.36
CA VAL A 308 -8.41 -23.88 -31.69
C VAL A 308 -7.48 -23.50 -30.56
N LEU A 309 -7.04 -22.24 -30.51
CA LEU A 309 -6.17 -21.74 -29.45
C LEU A 309 -6.98 -21.29 -28.23
N MET A 310 -6.32 -21.23 -27.08
CA MET A 310 -6.94 -20.85 -25.81
C MET A 310 -6.22 -19.67 -25.17
N THR A 311 -7.01 -18.73 -24.64
CA THR A 311 -6.55 -17.69 -23.70
C THR A 311 -7.03 -18.06 -22.30
N ASP A 312 -6.11 -18.10 -21.33
CA ASP A 312 -6.49 -18.32 -19.93
C ASP A 312 -6.87 -17.00 -19.24
N THR A 313 -8.08 -16.94 -18.70
CA THR A 313 -8.64 -15.76 -18.00
C THR A 313 -8.58 -15.87 -16.47
N THR A 314 -7.98 -16.94 -15.94
CA THR A 314 -7.91 -17.22 -14.49
C THR A 314 -7.28 -16.07 -13.70
N PHE A 315 -6.33 -15.34 -14.29
CA PHE A 315 -5.61 -14.24 -13.66
C PHE A 315 -6.36 -12.89 -13.72
N ARG A 316 -7.48 -12.79 -14.45
CA ARG A 316 -8.24 -11.54 -14.63
C ARG A 316 -9.75 -11.76 -14.55
N ASP A 317 -10.40 -12.22 -15.61
CA ASP A 317 -11.87 -12.18 -15.70
C ASP A 317 -12.57 -13.21 -14.82
N ALA A 318 -11.95 -14.37 -14.63
CA ALA A 318 -12.53 -15.45 -13.86
C ALA A 318 -12.81 -15.02 -12.42
N HIS A 319 -11.80 -14.48 -11.74
CA HIS A 319 -11.96 -13.98 -10.37
C HIS A 319 -12.68 -12.63 -10.31
N GLN A 320 -12.64 -11.83 -11.37
CA GLN A 320 -13.50 -10.64 -11.47
C GLN A 320 -14.99 -11.03 -11.44
N SER A 321 -15.33 -12.16 -12.04
CA SER A 321 -16.72 -12.65 -12.15
C SER A 321 -17.18 -13.43 -10.93
N LEU A 322 -16.30 -14.25 -10.34
CA LEU A 322 -16.64 -15.15 -9.23
C LEU A 322 -16.36 -14.56 -7.85
N LEU A 323 -15.24 -13.83 -7.70
CA LEU A 323 -14.64 -13.47 -6.42
C LEU A 323 -14.47 -11.95 -6.26
N ALA A 324 -15.30 -11.17 -6.95
CA ALA A 324 -15.27 -9.71 -6.93
C ALA A 324 -13.87 -9.11 -7.17
N THR A 325 -13.07 -9.73 -8.04
CA THR A 325 -11.72 -9.29 -8.41
C THR A 325 -10.71 -9.33 -7.25
N ARG A 326 -10.96 -10.11 -6.20
CA ARG A 326 -10.17 -10.07 -4.96
C ARG A 326 -8.91 -10.92 -4.96
N VAL A 327 -8.64 -11.71 -6.00
CA VAL A 327 -7.44 -12.57 -6.01
C VAL A 327 -6.17 -11.71 -6.00
N ARG A 328 -5.29 -12.00 -5.04
CA ARG A 328 -4.13 -11.20 -4.66
C ARG A 328 -2.89 -11.61 -5.45
N THR A 329 -1.94 -10.67 -5.57
CA THR A 329 -0.64 -10.93 -6.22
C THR A 329 0.14 -12.07 -5.57
N GLN A 330 -0.05 -12.29 -4.27
CA GLN A 330 0.60 -13.36 -3.51
C GLN A 330 0.24 -14.76 -4.01
N ASP A 331 -1.01 -14.96 -4.42
CA ASP A 331 -1.48 -16.26 -4.90
C ASP A 331 -1.12 -16.43 -6.39
N PHE A 332 -1.24 -15.35 -7.18
CA PHE A 332 -0.75 -15.37 -8.58
C PHE A 332 0.73 -15.73 -8.68
N LYS A 333 1.60 -15.09 -7.89
CA LYS A 333 3.05 -15.33 -7.98
C LYS A 333 3.45 -16.77 -7.63
N ALA A 334 2.63 -17.48 -6.84
CA ALA A 334 2.96 -18.83 -6.38
C ALA A 334 2.79 -19.87 -7.49
N ILE A 335 1.91 -19.60 -8.48
CA ILE A 335 1.59 -20.54 -9.56
C ILE A 335 1.95 -20.02 -10.96
N ALA A 336 2.19 -18.72 -11.13
CA ALA A 336 2.48 -18.10 -12.44
C ALA A 336 3.62 -18.79 -13.20
N GLY A 337 4.78 -18.99 -12.56
CA GLY A 337 5.92 -19.63 -13.23
C GLY A 337 5.70 -21.08 -13.62
N LEU A 338 4.92 -21.82 -12.83
CA LEU A 338 4.51 -23.18 -13.19
C LEU A 338 3.49 -23.16 -14.33
N THR A 339 2.60 -22.16 -14.37
CA THR A 339 1.61 -22.00 -15.45
C THR A 339 2.31 -21.74 -16.80
N ASP A 340 3.31 -20.85 -16.84
CA ASP A 340 4.12 -20.58 -18.05
C ASP A 340 4.82 -21.83 -18.57
N ALA A 341 5.42 -22.62 -17.67
CA ALA A 341 6.15 -23.82 -18.04
C ALA A 341 5.24 -25.01 -18.41
N ALA A 342 4.09 -25.14 -17.75
CA ALA A 342 3.21 -26.30 -17.87
C ALA A 342 2.22 -26.18 -19.03
N LEU A 343 1.88 -24.95 -19.47
CA LEU A 343 0.90 -24.68 -20.52
C LEU A 343 1.46 -23.71 -21.59
N PRO A 344 2.60 -24.02 -22.23
CA PRO A 344 3.19 -23.15 -23.25
C PRO A 344 2.35 -23.02 -24.53
N GLU A 345 1.31 -23.85 -24.70
CA GLU A 345 0.43 -23.84 -25.87
C GLU A 345 -0.64 -22.75 -25.83
N LEU A 346 -0.82 -22.08 -24.68
CA LEU A 346 -1.75 -20.96 -24.56
C LEU A 346 -1.36 -19.85 -25.55
N PHE A 347 -2.37 -19.26 -26.19
CA PHE A 347 -2.15 -18.03 -26.96
C PHE A 347 -1.71 -16.92 -26.02
N SER A 348 -2.48 -16.68 -24.95
CA SER A 348 -2.19 -15.66 -23.96
C SER A 348 -2.73 -16.03 -22.57
N SER A 349 -2.23 -15.34 -21.55
CA SER A 349 -2.88 -15.26 -20.24
C SER A 349 -3.42 -13.85 -20.07
N GLU A 350 -4.73 -13.74 -19.90
CA GLU A 350 -5.38 -12.50 -19.55
C GLU A 350 -5.22 -12.24 -18.05
N MET A 351 -4.40 -11.25 -17.70
CA MET A 351 -3.93 -11.04 -16.32
C MET A 351 -3.99 -9.59 -15.85
N TRP A 352 -4.49 -8.68 -16.68
CA TRP A 352 -4.52 -7.24 -16.39
C TRP A 352 -5.70 -6.49 -17.03
N GLY A 353 -5.90 -5.24 -16.62
CA GLY A 353 -7.01 -4.42 -17.09
C GLY A 353 -8.35 -4.84 -16.47
N GLY A 354 -9.45 -4.41 -17.06
CA GLY A 354 -10.77 -4.53 -16.43
C GLY A 354 -10.79 -3.88 -15.04
N ALA A 355 -11.41 -4.53 -14.05
CA ALA A 355 -11.50 -3.99 -12.69
C ALA A 355 -10.22 -4.20 -11.85
N THR A 356 -9.26 -4.99 -12.32
CA THR A 356 -8.08 -5.37 -11.52
C THR A 356 -7.24 -4.19 -11.10
N PHE A 357 -7.16 -3.14 -11.91
CA PHE A 357 -6.33 -1.96 -11.64
C PHE A 357 -6.84 -1.16 -10.43
N ASP A 358 -8.13 -0.79 -10.42
CA ASP A 358 -8.76 -0.09 -9.29
C ASP A 358 -8.81 -0.97 -8.04
N VAL A 359 -9.23 -2.23 -8.20
CA VAL A 359 -9.43 -3.14 -7.05
C VAL A 359 -8.12 -3.44 -6.32
N ALA A 360 -7.01 -3.59 -7.06
CA ALA A 360 -5.69 -3.77 -6.48
C ALA A 360 -5.36 -2.62 -5.51
N TYR A 361 -5.49 -1.37 -5.95
CA TYR A 361 -5.21 -0.22 -5.08
C TYR A 361 -6.26 -0.05 -3.97
N ARG A 362 -7.55 -0.07 -4.33
CA ARG A 362 -8.66 0.32 -3.45
C ARG A 362 -8.88 -0.68 -2.32
N PHE A 363 -8.97 -1.96 -2.65
CA PHE A 363 -9.40 -3.02 -1.74
C PHE A 363 -8.26 -3.93 -1.29
N LEU A 364 -7.33 -4.25 -2.19
CA LEU A 364 -6.22 -5.14 -1.87
C LEU A 364 -4.99 -4.37 -1.34
N THR A 365 -4.98 -3.04 -1.48
CA THR A 365 -3.88 -2.15 -1.08
C THR A 365 -2.54 -2.62 -1.65
N GLU A 366 -2.57 -3.03 -2.92
CA GLU A 366 -1.39 -3.47 -3.66
C GLU A 366 -1.29 -2.75 -5.00
N ASP A 367 -0.08 -2.70 -5.54
CA ASP A 367 0.21 -1.99 -6.78
C ASP A 367 0.02 -2.93 -8.00
N PRO A 368 -0.94 -2.65 -8.90
CA PRO A 368 -1.18 -3.46 -10.10
C PRO A 368 0.04 -3.47 -11.03
N TRP A 369 0.87 -2.41 -11.07
CA TRP A 369 2.10 -2.39 -11.88
C TRP A 369 3.15 -3.33 -11.32
N GLN A 370 3.25 -3.46 -10.00
CA GLN A 370 4.08 -4.48 -9.37
C GLN A 370 3.56 -5.89 -9.66
N ARG A 371 2.23 -6.09 -9.67
CA ARG A 371 1.63 -7.37 -10.09
C ARG A 371 2.04 -7.72 -11.52
N LEU A 372 1.90 -6.77 -12.46
CA LEU A 372 2.32 -6.96 -13.86
C LEU A 372 3.81 -7.34 -13.97
N ARG A 373 4.70 -6.57 -13.34
CA ARG A 373 6.16 -6.85 -13.35
C ARG A 373 6.49 -8.23 -12.78
N LYS A 374 5.86 -8.63 -11.67
CA LYS A 374 6.08 -9.94 -11.04
C LYS A 374 5.60 -11.08 -11.94
N ILE A 375 4.39 -10.96 -12.50
CA ILE A 375 3.86 -11.97 -13.42
C ILE A 375 4.72 -12.04 -14.69
N ARG A 376 5.11 -10.90 -15.27
CA ARG A 376 5.99 -10.87 -16.45
C ARG A 376 7.32 -11.57 -16.23
N GLN A 377 7.93 -11.39 -15.07
CA GLN A 377 9.17 -12.06 -14.69
C GLN A 377 8.99 -13.58 -14.55
N LEU A 378 7.85 -14.01 -14.01
CA LEU A 378 7.55 -15.43 -13.77
C LEU A 378 7.04 -16.15 -15.02
N MET A 379 6.35 -15.44 -15.91
CA MET A 379 5.79 -15.97 -17.15
C MET A 379 6.47 -15.30 -18.35
N PRO A 380 7.74 -15.57 -18.66
CA PRO A 380 8.44 -14.90 -19.76
C PRO A 380 8.01 -15.39 -21.16
N ASN A 381 7.35 -16.55 -21.28
CA ASN A 381 7.01 -17.20 -22.54
C ASN A 381 5.50 -17.16 -22.87
N THR A 382 4.66 -16.66 -21.99
CA THR A 382 3.23 -16.45 -22.29
C THR A 382 2.96 -15.02 -22.76
N LEU A 383 2.13 -14.80 -23.79
CA LEU A 383 1.64 -13.45 -24.10
C LEU A 383 0.79 -12.95 -22.93
N LEU A 384 1.04 -11.74 -22.44
CA LEU A 384 0.21 -11.14 -21.41
C LEU A 384 -0.86 -10.26 -22.04
N GLN A 385 -2.12 -10.62 -21.82
CA GLN A 385 -3.27 -9.91 -22.36
C GLN A 385 -3.93 -9.03 -21.30
N MET A 386 -4.40 -7.86 -21.72
CA MET A 386 -5.25 -7.00 -20.90
C MET A 386 -6.55 -6.60 -21.59
N LEU A 387 -7.60 -6.39 -20.79
CA LEU A 387 -8.83 -5.74 -21.23
C LEU A 387 -8.69 -4.22 -21.10
N PHE A 388 -8.83 -3.50 -22.20
CA PHE A 388 -8.62 -2.07 -22.30
C PHE A 388 -9.83 -1.36 -22.88
N ARG A 389 -10.35 -0.34 -22.22
CA ARG A 389 -11.45 0.47 -22.74
C ARG A 389 -10.90 1.60 -23.60
N GLY A 390 -11.29 1.66 -24.87
CA GLY A 390 -10.65 2.54 -25.86
C GLY A 390 -10.62 4.01 -25.48
N SER A 391 -11.67 4.51 -24.82
CA SER A 391 -11.81 5.91 -24.41
C SER A 391 -11.12 6.28 -23.12
N ASN A 392 -10.87 5.31 -22.24
CA ASN A 392 -10.47 5.62 -20.88
C ASN A 392 -9.57 4.58 -20.19
N ALA A 393 -8.94 3.70 -20.97
CA ALA A 393 -8.03 2.66 -20.52
C ALA A 393 -8.64 1.75 -19.44
N VAL A 394 -8.35 2.06 -18.18
CA VAL A 394 -8.78 1.31 -17.00
C VAL A 394 -9.56 2.19 -16.01
N GLY A 395 -9.83 3.45 -16.36
CA GLY A 395 -10.50 4.43 -15.49
C GLY A 395 -12.02 4.53 -15.70
N TYR A 396 -12.66 5.44 -14.96
CA TYR A 396 -14.11 5.67 -15.03
C TYR A 396 -14.51 7.01 -15.65
N GLN A 397 -13.55 7.94 -15.82
CA GLN A 397 -13.78 9.23 -16.48
C GLN A 397 -13.37 9.16 -17.96
N ASN A 398 -13.57 10.24 -18.72
CA ASN A 398 -12.91 10.40 -20.01
C ASN A 398 -11.57 11.10 -19.79
N TYR A 399 -10.56 10.65 -20.52
CA TYR A 399 -9.25 11.26 -20.48
C TYR A 399 -8.87 11.78 -21.88
N PRO A 400 -8.08 12.85 -21.96
CA PRO A 400 -7.53 13.30 -23.22
C PRO A 400 -6.58 12.24 -23.78
N ASP A 401 -6.36 12.29 -25.09
CA ASP A 401 -5.65 11.22 -25.81
C ASP A 401 -4.25 10.98 -25.30
N ASN A 402 -3.53 12.04 -24.94
CA ASN A 402 -2.17 11.91 -24.47
C ASN A 402 -2.05 11.07 -23.19
N VAL A 403 -3.10 11.03 -22.35
CA VAL A 403 -3.17 10.16 -21.17
C VAL A 403 -3.35 8.70 -21.57
N ILE A 404 -4.24 8.43 -22.52
CA ILE A 404 -4.51 7.08 -23.05
C ILE A 404 -3.27 6.53 -23.74
N GLU A 405 -2.64 7.36 -24.58
CA GLU A 405 -1.41 7.05 -25.29
C GLU A 405 -0.28 6.66 -24.34
N GLU A 406 -0.04 7.49 -23.33
CA GLU A 406 1.04 7.26 -22.38
C GLU A 406 0.78 6.02 -21.52
N PHE A 407 -0.49 5.75 -21.16
CA PHE A 407 -0.86 4.53 -20.46
C PHE A 407 -0.58 3.29 -21.31
N ILE A 408 -0.90 3.31 -22.61
CA ILE A 408 -0.61 2.18 -23.52
C ILE A 408 0.90 1.97 -23.64
N LYS A 409 1.67 3.03 -23.87
CA LYS A 409 3.14 2.97 -23.98
C LYS A 409 3.77 2.38 -22.73
N GLU A 410 3.35 2.84 -21.56
CA GLU A 410 3.85 2.35 -20.27
C GLU A 410 3.44 0.89 -20.02
N SER A 411 2.19 0.52 -20.33
CA SER A 411 1.70 -0.87 -20.21
C SER A 411 2.47 -1.83 -21.12
N ALA A 412 2.72 -1.43 -22.38
CA ALA A 412 3.50 -2.19 -23.34
C ALA A 412 4.96 -2.36 -22.86
N ARG A 413 5.56 -1.29 -22.33
CA ARG A 413 6.94 -1.30 -21.78
C ARG A 413 7.07 -2.22 -20.56
N GLN A 414 6.04 -2.29 -19.72
CA GLN A 414 6.03 -3.09 -18.49
C GLN A 414 5.67 -4.56 -18.75
N GLY A 415 5.20 -4.91 -19.95
CA GLY A 415 5.13 -6.29 -20.43
C GLY A 415 3.77 -6.78 -20.93
N VAL A 416 2.78 -5.90 -21.09
CA VAL A 416 1.53 -6.24 -21.80
C VAL A 416 1.83 -6.44 -23.28
N ASP A 417 1.31 -7.51 -23.86
CA ASP A 417 1.56 -7.90 -25.25
C ASP A 417 0.31 -7.81 -26.14
N VAL A 418 -0.87 -8.13 -25.59
CA VAL A 418 -2.15 -8.10 -26.30
C VAL A 418 -3.09 -7.12 -25.59
N PHE A 419 -3.56 -6.12 -26.33
CA PHE A 419 -4.55 -5.16 -25.85
C PHE A 419 -5.89 -5.47 -26.50
N ARG A 420 -6.82 -6.03 -25.72
CA ARG A 420 -8.22 -6.17 -26.15
C ARG A 420 -8.94 -4.85 -25.93
N ILE A 421 -9.07 -4.07 -27.00
CA ILE A 421 -9.64 -2.73 -27.01
C ILE A 421 -11.13 -2.83 -27.31
N PHE A 422 -11.97 -2.37 -26.38
CA PHE A 422 -13.43 -2.31 -26.58
C PHE A 422 -13.99 -0.92 -26.24
N ASP A 423 -15.16 -0.61 -26.77
CA ASP A 423 -15.99 0.52 -26.35
C ASP A 423 -17.32 0.01 -25.80
N SER A 424 -17.86 0.68 -24.77
CA SER A 424 -19.07 0.18 -24.09
C SER A 424 -20.36 0.30 -24.89
N LEU A 425 -20.32 1.06 -25.98
CA LEU A 425 -21.44 1.29 -26.90
C LEU A 425 -21.14 0.76 -28.31
N ASN A 426 -20.03 0.03 -28.49
CA ASN A 426 -19.48 -0.35 -29.78
C ASN A 426 -19.22 0.86 -30.71
N TRP A 427 -18.85 2.01 -30.14
CA TRP A 427 -18.60 3.22 -30.90
C TRP A 427 -17.12 3.33 -31.30
N ILE A 428 -16.86 3.03 -32.58
CA ILE A 428 -15.51 2.91 -33.16
C ILE A 428 -14.59 4.12 -32.94
N PRO A 429 -15.05 5.39 -33.05
CA PRO A 429 -14.20 6.56 -32.82
C PRO A 429 -13.48 6.57 -31.45
N GLN A 430 -14.03 5.90 -30.44
CA GLN A 430 -13.37 5.79 -29.13
C GLN A 430 -12.20 4.81 -29.11
N MET A 431 -12.15 3.88 -30.08
CA MET A 431 -11.15 2.83 -30.14
C MET A 431 -10.01 3.16 -31.10
N GLU A 432 -10.25 3.98 -32.12
CA GLU A 432 -9.32 4.30 -33.21
C GLU A 432 -7.91 4.68 -32.71
N LYS A 433 -7.80 5.70 -31.84
CA LYS A 433 -6.49 6.14 -31.33
C LYS A 433 -5.78 5.06 -30.53
N SER A 434 -6.52 4.33 -29.70
CA SER A 434 -5.97 3.23 -28.90
C SER A 434 -5.44 2.10 -29.79
N ILE A 435 -6.16 1.74 -30.86
CA ILE A 435 -5.73 0.74 -31.85
C ILE A 435 -4.43 1.18 -32.51
N GLN A 436 -4.37 2.43 -32.99
CA GLN A 436 -3.19 2.96 -33.64
C GLN A 436 -1.97 2.95 -32.71
N VAL A 437 -2.13 3.42 -31.46
CA VAL A 437 -1.02 3.55 -30.53
C VAL A 437 -0.50 2.20 -30.08
N VAL A 438 -1.37 1.19 -29.88
CA VAL A 438 -0.93 -0.17 -29.60
C VAL A 438 -0.07 -0.71 -30.75
N ARG A 439 -0.47 -0.48 -32.00
CA ARG A 439 0.34 -0.86 -33.17
C ARG A 439 1.69 -0.13 -33.19
N ASP A 440 1.70 1.16 -32.86
CA ASP A 440 2.93 1.97 -32.81
C ASP A 440 3.91 1.47 -31.73
N THR A 441 3.42 0.86 -30.66
CA THR A 441 4.26 0.18 -29.65
C THR A 441 4.79 -1.20 -30.09
N GLY A 442 4.38 -1.69 -31.25
CA GLY A 442 4.73 -3.02 -31.76
C GLY A 442 4.00 -4.18 -31.08
N LYS A 443 2.94 -3.88 -30.32
CA LYS A 443 2.09 -4.86 -29.61
C LYS A 443 0.87 -5.24 -30.44
N ILE A 444 0.10 -6.22 -29.96
CA ILE A 444 -1.06 -6.76 -30.67
C ILE A 444 -2.31 -5.97 -30.30
N ALA A 445 -2.90 -5.30 -31.29
CA ALA A 445 -4.19 -4.61 -31.15
C ALA A 445 -5.34 -5.55 -31.52
N GLU A 446 -6.08 -6.00 -30.51
CA GLU A 446 -7.28 -6.81 -30.67
C GLU A 446 -8.51 -5.93 -30.48
N ALA A 447 -9.22 -5.61 -31.56
CA ALA A 447 -10.39 -4.74 -31.51
C ALA A 447 -11.66 -5.56 -31.25
N ALA A 448 -12.39 -5.22 -30.20
CA ALA A 448 -13.50 -6.02 -29.70
C ALA A 448 -14.86 -5.43 -30.06
N ILE A 449 -15.74 -6.29 -30.56
CA ILE A 449 -17.16 -6.03 -30.75
C ILE A 449 -17.91 -6.66 -29.58
N CYS A 450 -18.57 -5.85 -28.75
CA CYS A 450 -19.41 -6.36 -27.68
C CYS A 450 -20.70 -6.96 -28.25
N TYR A 451 -20.99 -8.21 -27.93
CA TYR A 451 -22.18 -8.89 -28.40
C TYR A 451 -23.39 -8.56 -27.50
N THR A 452 -24.53 -8.25 -28.12
CA THR A 452 -25.80 -8.00 -27.43
C THR A 452 -26.97 -8.46 -28.29
N GLY A 453 -28.13 -8.73 -27.68
CA GLY A 453 -29.30 -9.21 -28.40
C GLY A 453 -29.19 -10.67 -28.84
N ASP A 454 -29.90 -11.00 -29.93
CA ASP A 454 -29.90 -12.33 -30.54
C ASP A 454 -30.01 -12.18 -32.06
N ILE A 455 -28.93 -12.49 -32.78
CA ILE A 455 -28.88 -12.35 -34.25
C ILE A 455 -29.85 -13.28 -35.01
N ASN A 456 -30.41 -14.26 -34.30
CA ASN A 456 -31.41 -15.17 -34.86
C ASN A 456 -32.84 -14.76 -34.50
N ASP A 457 -33.03 -13.70 -33.71
CA ASP A 457 -34.35 -13.11 -33.44
C ASP A 457 -34.63 -11.96 -34.41
N PRO A 458 -35.52 -12.16 -35.42
CA PRO A 458 -35.86 -11.09 -36.36
C PRO A 458 -36.61 -9.92 -35.71
N ALA A 459 -37.20 -10.10 -34.52
CA ALA A 459 -37.86 -9.01 -33.80
C ALA A 459 -36.87 -8.00 -33.21
N ARG A 460 -35.58 -8.37 -33.07
CA ARG A 460 -34.49 -7.50 -32.59
C ARG A 460 -33.50 -7.17 -33.71
N ALA A 461 -34.01 -6.68 -34.83
CA ALA A 461 -33.23 -6.41 -36.05
C ALA A 461 -32.12 -5.34 -35.90
N LYS A 462 -32.07 -4.58 -34.78
CA LYS A 462 -31.05 -3.54 -34.53
C LYS A 462 -29.64 -4.11 -34.48
N TYR A 463 -29.46 -5.22 -33.77
CA TYR A 463 -28.18 -5.92 -33.60
C TYR A 463 -28.21 -7.24 -34.37
N ASN A 464 -28.50 -7.16 -35.67
CA ASN A 464 -28.51 -8.31 -36.57
C ASN A 464 -27.08 -8.73 -36.96
N VAL A 465 -26.93 -9.82 -37.72
CA VAL A 465 -25.60 -10.30 -38.15
C VAL A 465 -24.84 -9.26 -38.99
N GLN A 466 -25.52 -8.53 -39.86
CA GLN A 466 -24.90 -7.53 -40.74
C GLN A 466 -24.22 -6.41 -39.95
N TYR A 467 -24.83 -5.95 -38.85
CA TYR A 467 -24.23 -4.98 -37.93
C TYR A 467 -22.84 -5.44 -37.44
N TYR A 468 -22.71 -6.71 -37.07
CA TYR A 468 -21.44 -7.28 -36.61
C TYR A 468 -20.41 -7.39 -37.75
N LEU A 469 -20.85 -7.76 -38.97
CA LEU A 469 -19.98 -7.87 -40.14
C LEU A 469 -19.44 -6.51 -40.59
N ASP A 470 -20.30 -5.49 -40.61
CA ASP A 470 -19.92 -4.13 -41.00
C ASP A 470 -18.90 -3.56 -40.01
N MET A 471 -19.17 -3.70 -38.71
CA MET A 471 -18.24 -3.26 -37.67
C MET A 471 -16.90 -4.01 -37.73
N ALA A 472 -16.89 -5.32 -38.00
CA ALA A 472 -15.64 -6.07 -38.16
C ALA A 472 -14.78 -5.54 -39.31
N LYS A 473 -15.40 -5.20 -40.46
CA LYS A 473 -14.71 -4.59 -41.60
C LYS A 473 -14.18 -3.20 -41.28
N GLU A 474 -14.95 -2.38 -40.56
CA GLU A 474 -14.50 -1.06 -40.13
C GLU A 474 -13.27 -1.15 -39.21
N LEU A 475 -13.28 -2.08 -38.25
CA LEU A 475 -12.14 -2.32 -37.35
C LEU A 475 -10.91 -2.88 -38.09
N GLU A 476 -11.11 -3.76 -39.07
CA GLU A 476 -10.04 -4.23 -39.96
C GLU A 476 -9.40 -3.07 -40.74
N ASN A 477 -10.21 -2.16 -41.29
CA ASN A 477 -9.73 -0.98 -42.01
C ASN A 477 -8.93 -0.01 -41.11
N LEU A 478 -9.22 0.02 -39.81
CA LEU A 478 -8.43 0.77 -38.82
C LEU A 478 -7.13 0.07 -38.42
N GLY A 479 -6.86 -1.11 -38.96
CA GLY A 479 -5.63 -1.85 -38.71
C GLY A 479 -5.68 -2.72 -37.44
N ALA A 480 -6.87 -3.09 -36.94
CA ALA A 480 -6.94 -4.16 -35.94
C ALA A 480 -6.22 -5.42 -36.47
N GLN A 481 -5.56 -6.16 -35.58
CA GLN A 481 -4.81 -7.36 -35.95
C GLN A 481 -5.56 -8.65 -35.64
N ILE A 482 -6.51 -8.57 -34.69
CA ILE A 482 -7.45 -9.62 -34.30
C ILE A 482 -8.81 -8.95 -34.05
N ILE A 483 -9.90 -9.60 -34.46
CA ILE A 483 -11.25 -9.19 -34.09
C ILE A 483 -11.70 -10.02 -32.89
N ALA A 484 -11.97 -9.35 -31.78
CA ALA A 484 -12.59 -9.99 -30.63
C ALA A 484 -14.12 -9.91 -30.70
N ILE A 485 -14.81 -11.00 -30.38
CA ILE A 485 -16.23 -10.97 -30.07
C ILE A 485 -16.39 -11.11 -28.56
N LYS A 486 -16.76 -10.01 -27.91
CA LYS A 486 -16.91 -9.94 -26.45
C LYS A 486 -18.38 -10.12 -26.06
N ASP A 487 -18.78 -11.34 -25.80
CA ASP A 487 -20.08 -11.67 -25.21
C ASP A 487 -20.02 -11.60 -23.67
N MET A 488 -20.02 -10.37 -23.15
CA MET A 488 -19.83 -10.07 -21.71
C MET A 488 -20.93 -10.59 -20.78
N ALA A 489 -22.06 -11.06 -21.32
CA ALA A 489 -23.18 -11.55 -20.54
C ALA A 489 -23.48 -13.05 -20.76
N GLY A 490 -22.87 -13.70 -21.75
CA GLY A 490 -23.16 -15.09 -22.09
C GLY A 490 -24.47 -15.24 -22.88
N LEU A 491 -24.75 -14.29 -23.77
CA LEU A 491 -25.95 -14.23 -24.61
C LEU A 491 -25.83 -15.05 -25.88
N LEU A 492 -24.61 -15.31 -26.35
CA LEU A 492 -24.37 -15.95 -27.63
C LEU A 492 -24.70 -17.44 -27.54
N LYS A 493 -25.88 -17.80 -28.05
CA LYS A 493 -26.36 -19.20 -28.13
C LYS A 493 -25.53 -19.99 -29.16
N PRO A 494 -25.48 -21.34 -29.07
CA PRO A 494 -24.61 -22.13 -29.94
C PRO A 494 -24.87 -21.96 -31.44
N GLN A 495 -26.14 -21.90 -31.86
CA GLN A 495 -26.49 -21.70 -33.27
C GLN A 495 -26.17 -20.29 -33.74
N ALA A 496 -26.30 -19.29 -32.85
CA ALA A 496 -25.89 -17.92 -33.12
C ALA A 496 -24.36 -17.81 -33.23
N ALA A 497 -23.60 -18.49 -32.37
CA ALA A 497 -22.15 -18.55 -32.46
C ALA A 497 -21.69 -19.17 -33.77
N TYR A 498 -22.24 -20.32 -34.15
CA TYR A 498 -21.88 -20.96 -35.42
C TYR A 498 -22.08 -20.02 -36.59
N ARG A 499 -23.28 -19.41 -36.69
CA ARG A 499 -23.62 -18.47 -37.76
C ARG A 499 -22.70 -17.25 -37.74
N LEU A 500 -22.61 -16.55 -36.61
CA LEU A 500 -21.82 -15.32 -36.47
C LEU A 500 -20.36 -15.54 -36.86
N ILE A 501 -19.73 -16.57 -36.32
CA ILE A 501 -18.33 -16.86 -36.58
C ILE A 501 -18.12 -17.26 -38.05
N SER A 502 -18.98 -18.11 -38.61
CA SER A 502 -18.85 -18.52 -40.02
C SER A 502 -19.00 -17.33 -40.98
N GLU A 503 -19.94 -16.42 -40.71
CA GLU A 503 -20.14 -15.22 -41.54
C GLU A 503 -18.99 -14.20 -41.34
N LEU A 504 -18.45 -14.07 -40.12
CA LEU A 504 -17.27 -13.23 -39.87
C LEU A 504 -16.02 -13.76 -40.57
N LYS A 505 -15.75 -15.07 -40.48
CA LYS A 505 -14.61 -15.70 -41.18
C LYS A 505 -14.73 -15.61 -42.71
N ALA A 506 -15.94 -15.43 -43.25
CA ALA A 506 -16.15 -15.13 -44.67
C ALA A 506 -16.03 -13.64 -45.01
N ALA A 507 -16.16 -12.75 -44.03
CA ALA A 507 -16.21 -11.30 -44.21
C ALA A 507 -14.86 -10.60 -43.97
N THR A 508 -13.96 -11.19 -43.19
CA THR A 508 -12.64 -10.67 -42.85
C THR A 508 -11.59 -11.79 -42.80
N ASP A 509 -10.35 -11.47 -43.15
CA ASP A 509 -9.21 -12.40 -43.07
C ASP A 509 -8.54 -12.38 -41.69
N LEU A 510 -8.93 -11.47 -40.80
CA LEU A 510 -8.36 -11.38 -39.45
C LEU A 510 -8.77 -12.59 -38.59
N PRO A 511 -7.88 -13.06 -37.69
CA PRO A 511 -8.28 -14.04 -36.69
C PRO A 511 -9.42 -13.52 -35.81
N ILE A 512 -10.32 -14.42 -35.44
CA ILE A 512 -11.44 -14.17 -34.55
C ILE A 512 -11.15 -14.76 -33.18
N HIS A 513 -11.19 -13.91 -32.14
CA HIS A 513 -11.02 -14.28 -30.75
C HIS A 513 -12.35 -14.17 -30.02
N LEU A 514 -12.96 -15.30 -29.66
CA LEU A 514 -14.26 -15.32 -29.01
C LEU A 514 -14.14 -15.36 -27.49
N HIS A 515 -14.85 -14.45 -26.85
CA HIS A 515 -14.97 -14.36 -25.41
C HIS A 515 -16.45 -14.49 -25.02
N THR A 516 -16.78 -15.43 -24.15
CA THR A 516 -18.12 -15.55 -23.54
C THR A 516 -18.04 -15.85 -22.05
N HIS A 517 -19.18 -15.75 -21.39
CA HIS A 517 -19.39 -16.21 -20.01
C HIS A 517 -20.32 -17.42 -20.00
N ASP A 518 -20.13 -18.33 -19.06
CA ASP A 518 -20.93 -19.55 -18.91
C ASP A 518 -22.16 -19.34 -18.02
N THR A 519 -22.68 -18.10 -17.95
CA THR A 519 -23.75 -17.70 -17.04
C THR A 519 -25.00 -18.56 -17.26
N SER A 520 -25.32 -18.85 -18.52
CA SER A 520 -26.46 -19.68 -18.92
C SER A 520 -26.20 -21.19 -18.81
N GLY A 521 -24.97 -21.61 -18.57
CA GLY A 521 -24.52 -23.01 -18.64
C GLY A 521 -24.41 -23.54 -20.07
N ASN A 522 -24.35 -22.66 -21.07
CA ASN A 522 -24.21 -23.05 -22.48
C ASN A 522 -22.85 -22.65 -23.10
N GLY A 523 -21.91 -22.16 -22.31
CA GLY A 523 -20.64 -21.65 -22.83
C GLY A 523 -19.80 -22.71 -23.53
N ILE A 524 -19.69 -23.93 -22.98
CA ILE A 524 -18.94 -25.03 -23.63
C ILE A 524 -19.53 -25.40 -25.00
N ILE A 525 -20.86 -25.52 -25.09
CA ILE A 525 -21.52 -25.86 -26.36
C ILE A 525 -21.48 -24.70 -27.36
N THR A 526 -21.51 -23.45 -26.88
CA THR A 526 -21.28 -22.24 -27.69
C THR A 526 -19.87 -22.23 -28.27
N TYR A 527 -18.85 -22.52 -27.47
CA TYR A 527 -17.47 -22.64 -27.96
C TYR A 527 -17.29 -23.81 -28.90
N SER A 528 -17.88 -24.98 -28.62
CA SER A 528 -17.84 -26.11 -29.57
C SER A 528 -18.44 -25.75 -30.93
N ALA A 529 -19.55 -25.00 -30.94
CA ALA A 529 -20.16 -24.50 -32.17
C ALA A 529 -19.27 -23.46 -32.88
N ALA A 530 -18.65 -22.55 -32.14
CA ALA A 530 -17.69 -21.58 -32.68
C ALA A 530 -16.43 -22.26 -33.27
N THR A 531 -15.92 -23.31 -32.62
CA THR A 531 -14.79 -24.13 -33.10
C THR A 531 -15.11 -24.76 -34.46
N LYS A 532 -16.32 -25.34 -34.60
CA LYS A 532 -16.81 -25.89 -35.88
C LYS A 532 -16.97 -24.82 -36.97
N ALA A 533 -17.26 -23.58 -36.58
CA ALA A 533 -17.37 -22.44 -37.50
C ALA A 533 -16.02 -21.80 -37.86
N GLY A 534 -14.91 -22.27 -37.27
CA GLY A 534 -13.57 -21.80 -37.61
C GLY A 534 -13.04 -20.66 -36.73
N VAL A 535 -13.54 -20.46 -35.50
CA VAL A 535 -12.98 -19.47 -34.55
C VAL A 535 -11.51 -19.77 -34.25
N ASP A 536 -10.65 -18.77 -34.21
CA ASP A 536 -9.20 -19.00 -34.07
C ASP A 536 -8.80 -19.20 -32.61
N ILE A 537 -9.34 -18.37 -31.71
CA ILE A 537 -8.97 -18.33 -30.28
C ILE A 537 -10.24 -18.23 -29.43
N VAL A 538 -10.26 -18.90 -28.27
CA VAL A 538 -11.34 -18.78 -27.27
C VAL A 538 -10.81 -18.48 -25.87
N ASP A 539 -11.55 -17.69 -25.10
CA ASP A 539 -11.23 -17.40 -23.70
C ASP A 539 -11.80 -18.47 -22.75
N VAL A 540 -10.94 -19.14 -21.99
CA VAL A 540 -11.31 -20.17 -21.01
C VAL A 540 -10.75 -19.84 -19.63
N ALA A 541 -11.18 -20.56 -18.59
CA ALA A 541 -10.60 -20.48 -17.25
C ALA A 541 -10.24 -21.88 -16.73
N MET A 542 -9.33 -21.95 -15.75
CA MET A 542 -9.10 -23.17 -14.97
C MET A 542 -10.43 -23.66 -14.37
N SER A 543 -10.66 -24.97 -14.35
CA SER A 543 -11.97 -25.54 -13.98
C SER A 543 -12.49 -25.04 -12.63
N ALA A 544 -11.63 -24.97 -11.61
CA ALA A 544 -11.94 -24.48 -10.27
C ALA A 544 -12.32 -22.98 -10.24
N MET A 545 -12.01 -22.25 -11.29
CA MET A 545 -12.28 -20.81 -11.47
C MET A 545 -13.20 -20.55 -12.68
N SER A 546 -13.86 -21.58 -13.20
CA SER A 546 -14.73 -21.52 -14.39
C SER A 546 -16.21 -21.68 -14.03
N GLY A 547 -17.08 -21.54 -15.04
CA GLY A 547 -18.52 -21.75 -14.90
C GLY A 547 -19.26 -20.60 -14.21
N ALA A 548 -20.59 -20.72 -14.14
CA ALA A 548 -21.47 -19.64 -13.68
C ALA A 548 -21.13 -18.32 -14.41
N THR A 549 -20.92 -17.22 -13.71
CA THR A 549 -20.57 -15.95 -14.36
C THR A 549 -19.15 -15.88 -14.89
N SER A 550 -18.31 -16.91 -14.71
CA SER A 550 -16.95 -16.98 -15.28
C SER A 550 -16.97 -17.49 -16.72
N GLN A 551 -15.79 -17.62 -17.33
CA GLN A 551 -15.60 -18.28 -18.61
C GLN A 551 -15.88 -19.80 -18.50
N PRO A 552 -16.14 -20.47 -19.63
CA PRO A 552 -16.19 -21.93 -19.70
C PRO A 552 -14.86 -22.59 -19.29
N SER A 553 -14.93 -23.80 -18.73
CA SER A 553 -13.74 -24.56 -18.31
C SER A 553 -12.84 -24.92 -19.49
N MET A 554 -11.54 -24.62 -19.36
CA MET A 554 -10.47 -25.06 -20.24
C MET A 554 -10.47 -26.59 -20.39
N ASN A 555 -10.51 -27.30 -19.27
CA ASN A 555 -10.44 -28.76 -19.25
C ASN A 555 -11.69 -29.39 -19.85
N SER A 556 -12.87 -28.86 -19.54
CA SER A 556 -14.12 -29.37 -20.11
C SER A 556 -14.19 -29.11 -21.60
N LEU A 557 -13.71 -27.97 -22.10
CA LEU A 557 -13.68 -27.68 -23.53
C LEU A 557 -12.74 -28.65 -24.27
N TYR A 558 -11.56 -28.92 -23.71
CA TYR A 558 -10.65 -29.93 -24.26
C TYR A 558 -11.36 -31.28 -24.44
N TYR A 559 -11.97 -31.83 -23.38
CA TYR A 559 -12.65 -33.13 -23.46
C TYR A 559 -13.90 -33.11 -24.35
N ALA A 560 -14.57 -31.96 -24.47
CA ALA A 560 -15.69 -31.80 -25.39
C ALA A 560 -15.24 -31.86 -26.88
N LEU A 561 -13.98 -31.56 -27.16
CA LEU A 561 -13.44 -31.45 -28.53
C LEU A 561 -12.48 -32.58 -28.91
N VAL A 562 -11.87 -33.31 -27.96
CA VAL A 562 -10.75 -34.25 -28.23
C VAL A 562 -11.02 -35.31 -29.30
N ASN A 563 -12.27 -35.73 -29.47
CA ASN A 563 -12.69 -36.71 -30.49
C ASN A 563 -13.36 -36.06 -31.72
N GLY A 564 -13.28 -34.73 -31.85
CA GLY A 564 -13.81 -33.94 -32.96
C GLY A 564 -12.75 -33.64 -34.02
N GLU A 565 -13.17 -32.95 -35.08
CA GLU A 565 -12.30 -32.61 -36.22
C GLU A 565 -11.27 -31.51 -35.90
N ARG A 566 -11.56 -30.67 -34.90
CA ARG A 566 -10.72 -29.54 -34.50
C ARG A 566 -10.60 -29.47 -32.98
N THR A 567 -9.43 -29.84 -32.48
CA THR A 567 -9.15 -30.04 -31.05
C THR A 567 -8.09 -29.04 -30.58
N PRO A 568 -8.23 -28.46 -29.37
CA PRO A 568 -7.17 -27.67 -28.77
C PRO A 568 -5.95 -28.52 -28.42
N THR A 569 -4.76 -28.06 -28.81
CA THR A 569 -3.48 -28.71 -28.48
C THR A 569 -3.01 -28.16 -27.14
N ILE A 570 -3.36 -28.82 -26.04
CA ILE A 570 -2.95 -28.42 -24.68
C ILE A 570 -2.61 -29.65 -23.85
N ASN A 571 -1.61 -29.55 -22.97
CA ASN A 571 -1.32 -30.60 -22.00
C ASN A 571 -2.39 -30.62 -20.89
N ILE A 572 -3.39 -31.48 -21.07
CA ILE A 572 -4.56 -31.54 -20.17
C ILE A 572 -4.20 -32.03 -18.76
N ASP A 573 -3.22 -32.92 -18.62
CA ASP A 573 -2.79 -33.43 -17.32
C ASP A 573 -2.09 -32.34 -16.50
N ASN A 574 -1.23 -31.55 -17.16
CA ASN A 574 -0.66 -30.34 -16.56
C ASN A 574 -1.75 -29.34 -16.15
N ALA A 575 -2.74 -29.08 -17.00
CA ALA A 575 -3.86 -28.19 -16.68
C ALA A 575 -4.64 -28.67 -15.45
N GLN A 576 -4.85 -29.98 -15.30
CA GLN A 576 -5.48 -30.57 -14.09
C GLN A 576 -4.62 -30.39 -12.84
N LYS A 577 -3.30 -30.58 -12.94
CA LYS A 577 -2.37 -30.37 -11.82
C LYS A 577 -2.37 -28.91 -11.35
N ILE A 578 -2.36 -27.96 -12.28
CA ILE A 578 -2.48 -26.52 -11.98
C ILE A 578 -3.87 -26.20 -11.40
N ASN A 579 -4.93 -26.86 -11.86
CA ASN A 579 -6.28 -26.66 -11.36
C ASN A 579 -6.43 -26.99 -9.86
N HIS A 580 -5.73 -27.99 -9.33
CA HIS A 580 -5.76 -28.32 -7.90
C HIS A 580 -5.27 -27.18 -7.01
N TYR A 581 -4.27 -26.41 -7.47
CA TYR A 581 -3.83 -25.21 -6.76
C TYR A 581 -4.98 -24.19 -6.62
N TRP A 582 -5.69 -23.95 -7.72
CA TRP A 582 -6.81 -23.01 -7.75
C TRP A 582 -8.02 -23.48 -6.94
N GLU A 583 -8.27 -24.80 -6.88
CA GLU A 583 -9.28 -25.40 -6.00
C GLU A 583 -9.00 -25.05 -4.52
N ASP A 584 -7.76 -25.20 -4.08
CA ASP A 584 -7.38 -24.90 -2.69
C ASP A 584 -7.41 -23.39 -2.39
N VAL A 585 -6.87 -22.59 -3.32
CA VAL A 585 -6.74 -21.13 -3.15
C VAL A 585 -8.10 -20.42 -3.16
N ARG A 586 -9.05 -20.89 -3.98
CA ARG A 586 -10.41 -20.32 -4.03
C ARG A 586 -11.08 -20.33 -2.66
N MET A 587 -10.77 -21.30 -1.80
CA MET A 587 -11.29 -21.39 -0.44
C MET A 587 -10.91 -20.20 0.44
N TYR A 588 -9.80 -19.52 0.17
CA TYR A 588 -9.41 -18.29 0.90
C TYR A 588 -10.35 -17.11 0.61
N TYR A 589 -11.06 -17.17 -0.52
CA TYR A 589 -11.91 -16.11 -1.03
C TYR A 589 -13.40 -16.38 -0.84
N GLN A 590 -13.77 -17.40 -0.05
CA GLN A 590 -15.16 -17.75 0.25
C GLN A 590 -16.06 -16.54 0.61
N PRO A 591 -15.60 -15.53 1.41
CA PRO A 591 -16.42 -14.35 1.71
C PRO A 591 -16.82 -13.49 0.50
N PHE A 592 -16.15 -13.67 -0.65
CA PHE A 592 -16.37 -12.88 -1.86
C PHE A 592 -17.07 -13.65 -3.00
N GLU A 593 -17.49 -14.89 -2.75
CA GLU A 593 -18.27 -15.67 -3.72
C GLU A 593 -19.56 -14.94 -4.11
N ASN A 594 -19.88 -14.95 -5.41
CA ASN A 594 -21.03 -14.24 -5.98
C ASN A 594 -22.40 -14.82 -5.55
N GLY A 595 -22.43 -15.98 -4.89
CA GLY A 595 -23.64 -16.65 -4.40
C GLY A 595 -24.48 -17.36 -5.46
N LEU A 596 -24.03 -17.42 -6.72
CA LEU A 596 -24.67 -18.19 -7.79
C LEU A 596 -24.17 -19.64 -7.76
N ASN A 597 -25.04 -20.56 -7.38
CA ASN A 597 -24.70 -21.98 -7.25
C ASN A 597 -25.08 -22.82 -8.49
N ALA A 598 -25.71 -22.20 -9.50
CA ALA A 598 -26.22 -22.88 -10.68
C ALA A 598 -26.30 -21.92 -11.89
N PRO A 599 -26.42 -22.46 -13.13
CA PRO A 599 -26.69 -21.65 -14.31
C PRO A 599 -27.93 -20.75 -14.16
N GLN A 600 -27.86 -19.54 -14.70
CA GLN A 600 -28.92 -18.54 -14.65
C GLN A 600 -29.30 -18.07 -16.06
N THR A 601 -30.36 -18.66 -16.60
CA THR A 601 -30.82 -18.41 -17.99
C THR A 601 -31.64 -17.14 -18.16
N GLU A 602 -32.07 -16.50 -17.06
CA GLU A 602 -32.72 -15.17 -17.11
C GLU A 602 -31.81 -14.09 -17.71
N VAL A 603 -30.51 -14.34 -17.82
CA VAL A 603 -29.56 -13.46 -18.50
C VAL A 603 -29.97 -13.18 -19.95
N TYR A 604 -30.64 -14.11 -20.64
CA TYR A 604 -31.20 -13.89 -21.98
C TYR A 604 -32.33 -12.86 -22.01
N MET A 605 -32.96 -12.56 -20.87
CA MET A 605 -33.97 -11.53 -20.73
C MET A 605 -33.35 -10.19 -20.31
N HIS A 606 -32.64 -10.17 -19.18
CA HIS A 606 -32.16 -8.91 -18.59
C HIS A 606 -30.80 -8.45 -19.14
N GLU A 607 -30.03 -9.34 -19.78
CA GLU A 607 -28.76 -9.01 -20.44
C GLU A 607 -27.76 -8.28 -19.53
N MET A 608 -27.75 -8.61 -18.23
CA MET A 608 -26.76 -8.05 -17.29
C MET A 608 -25.46 -8.85 -17.44
N PRO A 609 -24.31 -8.19 -17.63
CA PRO A 609 -23.02 -8.85 -17.48
C PRO A 609 -22.83 -9.41 -16.07
N GLY A 610 -22.01 -10.46 -15.94
CA GLY A 610 -21.81 -11.16 -14.65
C GLY A 610 -21.47 -10.21 -13.49
N GLY A 611 -20.48 -9.34 -13.66
CA GLY A 611 -20.10 -8.36 -12.63
C GLY A 611 -21.19 -7.34 -12.30
N GLN A 612 -22.00 -6.93 -13.28
CA GLN A 612 -23.13 -6.00 -13.05
C GLN A 612 -24.22 -6.66 -12.23
N TYR A 613 -24.52 -7.93 -12.46
CA TYR A 613 -25.53 -8.68 -11.71
C TYR A 613 -25.22 -8.69 -10.21
N SER A 614 -24.01 -9.11 -9.84
CA SER A 614 -23.56 -9.18 -8.45
C SER A 614 -23.52 -7.79 -7.79
N ASN A 615 -23.00 -6.78 -8.51
CA ASN A 615 -22.91 -5.42 -7.99
C ASN A 615 -24.30 -4.79 -7.75
N LEU A 616 -25.21 -4.92 -8.71
CA LEU A 616 -26.56 -4.34 -8.61
C LEU A 616 -27.39 -5.06 -7.53
N GLN A 617 -27.17 -6.36 -7.31
CA GLN A 617 -27.82 -7.07 -6.20
C GLN A 617 -27.36 -6.54 -4.83
N GLN A 618 -26.06 -6.25 -4.66
CA GLN A 618 -25.54 -5.66 -3.42
C GLN A 618 -26.06 -4.23 -3.22
N GLN A 619 -26.12 -3.42 -4.28
CA GLN A 619 -26.72 -2.09 -4.22
C GLN A 619 -28.20 -2.15 -3.82
N ALA A 620 -28.97 -3.08 -4.40
CA ALA A 620 -30.36 -3.29 -4.04
C ALA A 620 -30.53 -3.64 -2.56
N LYS A 621 -29.66 -4.50 -2.01
CA LYS A 621 -29.65 -4.82 -0.57
C LYS A 621 -29.32 -3.59 0.28
N ALA A 622 -28.30 -2.81 -0.11
CA ALA A 622 -27.87 -1.62 0.62
C ALA A 622 -28.97 -0.53 0.72
N VAL A 623 -29.83 -0.43 -0.29
CA VAL A 623 -30.98 0.52 -0.29
C VAL A 623 -32.29 -0.12 0.20
N GLY A 624 -32.26 -1.31 0.79
CA GLY A 624 -33.44 -1.99 1.34
C GLY A 624 -34.37 -2.66 0.32
N LEU A 625 -33.99 -2.72 -0.96
CA LEU A 625 -34.75 -3.33 -2.06
C LEU A 625 -34.33 -4.77 -2.37
N GLY A 626 -33.49 -5.40 -1.55
CA GLY A 626 -33.02 -6.78 -1.80
C GLY A 626 -34.15 -7.81 -1.96
N HIS A 627 -35.27 -7.62 -1.27
CA HIS A 627 -36.46 -8.48 -1.38
C HIS A 627 -37.27 -8.27 -2.69
N ARG A 628 -37.00 -7.19 -3.44
CA ARG A 628 -37.62 -6.85 -4.74
C ARG A 628 -36.65 -7.09 -5.92
N TRP A 629 -35.68 -7.98 -5.76
CA TRP A 629 -34.66 -8.24 -6.78
C TRP A 629 -35.22 -8.63 -8.15
N ASP A 630 -36.26 -9.46 -8.18
CA ASP A 630 -36.90 -9.88 -9.43
C ASP A 630 -37.57 -8.72 -10.19
N GLU A 631 -38.07 -7.73 -9.46
CA GLU A 631 -38.63 -6.51 -10.05
C GLU A 631 -37.53 -5.65 -10.67
N ILE A 632 -36.36 -5.55 -10.00
CA ILE A 632 -35.19 -4.83 -10.52
C ILE A 632 -34.67 -5.49 -11.81
N LYS A 633 -34.62 -6.83 -11.89
CA LYS A 633 -34.22 -7.54 -13.12
C LYS A 633 -35.15 -7.21 -14.30
N LYS A 634 -36.47 -7.19 -14.07
CA LYS A 634 -37.46 -6.81 -15.08
C LYS A 634 -37.32 -5.33 -15.47
N MET A 635 -37.17 -4.45 -14.49
CA MET A 635 -36.98 -3.02 -14.74
C MET A 635 -35.69 -2.73 -15.52
N TYR A 636 -34.62 -3.48 -15.28
CA TYR A 636 -33.39 -3.36 -16.06
C TYR A 636 -33.59 -3.65 -17.55
N HIS A 637 -34.39 -4.69 -17.87
CA HIS A 637 -34.81 -4.96 -19.25
C HIS A 637 -35.66 -3.81 -19.83
N THR A 638 -36.63 -3.30 -19.06
CA THR A 638 -37.46 -2.15 -19.47
C THR A 638 -36.60 -0.92 -19.76
N VAL A 639 -35.67 -0.57 -18.87
CA VAL A 639 -34.75 0.56 -19.04
C VAL A 639 -33.87 0.39 -20.26
N ASN A 640 -33.37 -0.81 -20.54
CA ASN A 640 -32.59 -1.07 -21.75
C ASN A 640 -33.38 -0.70 -23.01
N LEU A 641 -34.63 -1.16 -23.11
CA LEU A 641 -35.50 -0.82 -24.24
C LEU A 641 -35.84 0.67 -24.28
N MET A 642 -36.14 1.27 -23.13
CA MET A 642 -36.43 2.70 -22.97
C MET A 642 -35.25 3.58 -23.44
N PHE A 643 -34.00 3.12 -23.26
CA PHE A 643 -32.80 3.80 -23.75
C PHE A 643 -32.48 3.52 -25.22
N GLY A 644 -33.36 2.80 -25.92
CA GLY A 644 -33.24 2.51 -27.35
C GLY A 644 -32.56 1.19 -27.66
N ASP A 645 -32.50 0.25 -26.71
CA ASP A 645 -31.79 -1.04 -26.79
C ASP A 645 -30.28 -0.85 -27.00
N ILE A 646 -29.49 -0.86 -25.91
CA ILE A 646 -28.07 -0.52 -25.94
C ILE A 646 -27.16 -1.70 -25.64
N VAL A 647 -25.90 -1.60 -26.05
CA VAL A 647 -24.81 -2.47 -25.57
C VAL A 647 -24.59 -2.18 -24.08
N LYS A 648 -24.57 -3.23 -23.24
CA LYS A 648 -24.50 -3.11 -21.78
C LYS A 648 -23.26 -3.78 -21.24
N VAL A 649 -22.21 -3.01 -21.08
CA VAL A 649 -20.94 -3.40 -20.45
C VAL A 649 -20.43 -2.22 -19.64
N THR A 650 -19.53 -2.41 -18.68
CA THR A 650 -19.05 -1.29 -17.86
C THR A 650 -18.54 -0.14 -18.74
N PRO A 651 -19.01 1.10 -18.54
CA PRO A 651 -19.98 1.60 -17.56
C PRO A 651 -21.43 1.72 -18.09
N SER A 652 -21.76 1.46 -19.35
CA SER A 652 -23.14 1.55 -19.86
C SER A 652 -24.12 0.62 -19.11
N SER A 653 -23.65 -0.56 -18.68
CA SER A 653 -24.44 -1.46 -17.82
C SER A 653 -24.78 -0.84 -16.45
N LYS A 654 -23.87 -0.02 -15.90
CA LYS A 654 -24.12 0.73 -14.65
C LYS A 654 -25.22 1.76 -14.85
N VAL A 655 -25.23 2.46 -15.98
CA VAL A 655 -26.27 3.46 -16.30
C VAL A 655 -27.66 2.84 -16.27
N VAL A 656 -27.82 1.67 -16.92
CA VAL A 656 -29.08 0.92 -16.92
C VAL A 656 -29.43 0.44 -15.50
N GLY A 657 -28.44 -0.01 -14.73
CA GLY A 657 -28.61 -0.44 -13.34
C GLY A 657 -29.08 0.66 -12.40
N ASP A 658 -28.41 1.82 -12.45
CA ASP A 658 -28.73 2.99 -11.61
C ASP A 658 -30.15 3.49 -11.93
N MET A 659 -30.54 3.55 -13.21
CA MET A 659 -31.90 3.92 -13.60
C MET A 659 -32.94 2.89 -13.18
N ALA A 660 -32.65 1.59 -13.32
CA ALA A 660 -33.57 0.54 -12.90
C ALA A 660 -33.81 0.57 -11.39
N LEU A 661 -32.75 0.77 -10.60
CA LEU A 661 -32.87 0.91 -9.15
C LEU A 661 -33.67 2.16 -8.78
N PHE A 662 -33.37 3.29 -9.42
CA PHE A 662 -34.09 4.55 -9.22
C PHE A 662 -35.59 4.41 -9.52
N MET A 663 -35.97 3.78 -10.63
CA MET A 663 -37.38 3.57 -11.00
C MET A 663 -38.10 2.66 -9.99
N VAL A 664 -37.49 1.56 -9.56
CA VAL A 664 -38.09 0.65 -8.57
C VAL A 664 -38.22 1.30 -7.19
N GLN A 665 -37.21 2.08 -6.79
CA GLN A 665 -37.18 2.80 -5.52
C GLN A 665 -38.27 3.88 -5.45
N ASN A 666 -38.52 4.59 -6.55
CA ASN A 666 -39.48 5.68 -6.62
C ASN A 666 -40.86 5.26 -7.18
N HIS A 667 -41.10 3.97 -7.36
CA HIS A 667 -42.34 3.41 -7.90
C HIS A 667 -42.74 4.00 -9.26
N LEU A 668 -41.76 4.17 -10.15
CA LEU A 668 -41.94 4.79 -11.47
C LEU A 668 -42.11 3.71 -12.56
N THR A 669 -43.10 3.91 -13.41
CA THR A 669 -43.20 3.23 -14.71
C THR A 669 -42.49 4.03 -15.80
N GLU A 670 -42.28 3.43 -16.98
CA GLU A 670 -41.77 4.16 -18.16
C GLU A 670 -42.66 5.37 -18.50
N GLN A 671 -43.99 5.20 -18.45
CA GLN A 671 -44.94 6.29 -18.71
C GLN A 671 -44.79 7.44 -17.70
N ASP A 672 -44.52 7.14 -16.43
CA ASP A 672 -44.28 8.17 -15.40
C ASP A 672 -43.02 8.97 -15.69
N VAL A 673 -41.96 8.32 -16.20
CA VAL A 673 -40.71 9.00 -16.59
C VAL A 673 -40.98 9.99 -17.72
N TYR A 674 -41.76 9.61 -18.74
CA TYR A 674 -42.13 10.53 -19.81
C TYR A 674 -43.07 11.64 -19.34
N ALA A 675 -44.06 11.33 -18.50
CA ALA A 675 -45.07 12.29 -18.07
C ALA A 675 -44.55 13.31 -17.04
N ARG A 676 -43.67 12.87 -16.12
CA ARG A 676 -43.25 13.65 -14.94
C ARG A 676 -41.73 13.83 -14.83
N GLY A 677 -40.95 13.38 -15.81
CA GLY A 677 -39.48 13.40 -15.73
C GLY A 677 -38.86 14.80 -15.58
N GLU A 678 -39.54 15.86 -16.03
CA GLU A 678 -39.11 17.24 -15.82
C GLU A 678 -39.03 17.62 -14.32
N GLU A 679 -39.80 16.96 -13.46
CA GLU A 679 -39.82 17.16 -12.00
C GLU A 679 -38.81 16.24 -11.27
N LEU A 680 -38.30 15.20 -11.92
CA LEU A 680 -37.47 14.16 -11.31
C LEU A 680 -35.97 14.47 -11.42
N SER A 681 -35.22 14.23 -10.35
CA SER A 681 -33.75 14.26 -10.39
C SER A 681 -33.20 12.88 -10.71
N PHE A 682 -32.76 12.69 -11.96
CA PHE A 682 -32.21 11.40 -12.41
C PHE A 682 -30.81 11.14 -11.83
N PRO A 683 -30.38 9.86 -11.73
CA PRO A 683 -29.01 9.52 -11.34
C PRO A 683 -27.98 10.18 -12.27
N GLU A 684 -26.85 10.62 -11.70
CA GLU A 684 -25.80 11.35 -12.44
C GLU A 684 -25.23 10.55 -13.62
N SER A 685 -25.11 9.22 -13.48
CA SER A 685 -24.67 8.33 -14.55
C SER A 685 -25.61 8.33 -15.76
N VAL A 686 -26.92 8.51 -15.53
CA VAL A 686 -27.95 8.60 -16.57
C VAL A 686 -27.85 9.96 -17.26
N VAL A 687 -27.71 11.04 -16.48
CA VAL A 687 -27.57 12.38 -17.05
C VAL A 687 -26.33 12.46 -17.95
N THR A 688 -25.16 12.09 -17.44
CA THR A 688 -23.89 12.09 -18.19
C THR A 688 -23.91 11.17 -19.42
N PHE A 689 -24.56 10.00 -19.34
CA PHE A 689 -24.80 9.14 -20.51
C PHE A 689 -25.59 9.87 -21.60
N PHE A 690 -26.75 10.46 -21.25
CA PHE A 690 -27.56 11.20 -22.21
C PHE A 690 -26.93 12.52 -22.69
N GLN A 691 -25.94 13.06 -21.96
CA GLN A 691 -25.11 14.17 -22.43
C GLN A 691 -24.13 13.73 -23.53
N GLY A 692 -23.88 12.44 -23.70
CA GLY A 692 -22.91 11.91 -24.67
C GLY A 692 -21.52 11.66 -24.08
N ASP A 693 -21.34 11.79 -22.75
CA ASP A 693 -20.04 11.61 -22.11
C ASP A 693 -19.53 10.17 -22.21
N LEU A 694 -20.39 9.17 -22.43
CA LEU A 694 -19.94 7.79 -22.66
C LEU A 694 -19.73 7.47 -24.14
N GLY A 695 -19.93 8.45 -25.03
CA GLY A 695 -19.98 8.28 -26.47
C GLY A 695 -21.40 8.15 -27.01
N GLN A 696 -21.50 7.83 -28.30
CA GLN A 696 -22.78 7.75 -29.02
C GLN A 696 -23.30 6.30 -29.09
N PRO A 697 -24.54 6.01 -28.67
CA PRO A 697 -25.12 4.69 -28.82
C PRO A 697 -25.52 4.44 -30.28
N VAL A 698 -25.49 3.17 -30.70
CA VAL A 698 -26.00 2.73 -32.01
C VAL A 698 -27.45 3.21 -32.18
N GLY A 699 -27.75 3.88 -33.29
CA GLY A 699 -29.08 4.44 -33.57
C GLY A 699 -29.40 5.77 -32.87
N GLY A 700 -28.47 6.32 -32.07
CA GLY A 700 -28.64 7.57 -31.34
C GLY A 700 -29.55 7.46 -30.12
N PHE A 701 -29.70 8.56 -29.39
CA PHE A 701 -30.55 8.63 -28.19
C PHE A 701 -32.04 8.85 -28.55
N PRO A 702 -32.99 8.27 -27.78
CA PRO A 702 -34.40 8.64 -27.88
C PRO A 702 -34.60 10.13 -27.53
N LYS A 703 -34.94 10.95 -28.54
CA LYS A 703 -34.89 12.43 -28.45
C LYS A 703 -35.74 13.02 -27.33
N GLU A 704 -36.95 12.52 -27.15
CA GLU A 704 -37.86 13.04 -26.12
C GLU A 704 -37.34 12.72 -24.71
N LEU A 705 -36.88 11.49 -24.48
CA LEU A 705 -36.29 11.08 -23.21
C LEU A 705 -35.00 11.84 -22.92
N GLN A 706 -34.14 12.05 -23.93
CA GLN A 706 -32.93 12.84 -23.79
C GLN A 706 -33.25 14.27 -23.35
N ARG A 707 -34.25 14.91 -23.96
CA ARG A 707 -34.70 16.26 -23.56
C ARG A 707 -35.14 16.30 -22.09
N ILE A 708 -35.95 15.32 -21.67
CA ILE A 708 -36.48 15.20 -20.31
C ILE A 708 -35.35 15.02 -19.28
N ILE A 709 -34.36 14.17 -19.58
CA ILE A 709 -33.25 13.87 -18.67
C ILE A 709 -32.29 15.06 -18.57
N LEU A 710 -31.99 15.71 -19.69
CA LEU A 710 -30.99 16.79 -19.75
C LEU A 710 -31.50 18.12 -19.23
N LYS A 711 -32.81 18.41 -19.33
CA LYS A 711 -33.41 19.66 -18.83
C LYS A 711 -32.69 20.92 -19.31
N GLY A 712 -32.29 20.93 -20.59
CA GLY A 712 -31.56 22.03 -21.21
C GLY A 712 -30.03 22.01 -21.02
N ARG A 713 -29.46 21.01 -20.33
CA ARG A 713 -28.02 20.75 -20.36
C ARG A 713 -27.56 20.43 -21.81
N PRO A 714 -26.32 20.79 -22.18
CA PRO A 714 -25.79 20.50 -23.50
C PRO A 714 -25.66 18.98 -23.72
N ALA A 715 -25.92 18.56 -24.95
CA ALA A 715 -25.66 17.22 -25.46
C ALA A 715 -24.53 17.28 -26.48
N PHE A 716 -23.53 16.42 -26.31
CA PHE A 716 -22.35 16.32 -27.15
C PHE A 716 -22.52 15.19 -28.16
N THR A 717 -21.97 15.39 -29.36
CA THR A 717 -21.96 14.37 -30.43
C THR A 717 -20.54 13.97 -30.83
N GLU A 718 -19.58 14.82 -30.51
CA GLU A 718 -18.15 14.60 -30.66
C GLU A 718 -17.66 13.56 -29.65
N ARG A 719 -16.44 13.06 -29.87
CA ARG A 719 -15.80 12.13 -28.95
C ARG A 719 -15.41 12.89 -27.67
N PRO A 720 -15.81 12.43 -26.47
CA PRO A 720 -15.56 13.16 -25.23
C PRO A 720 -14.09 13.50 -24.96
N GLY A 721 -13.17 12.63 -25.38
CA GLY A 721 -11.72 12.88 -25.28
C GLY A 721 -11.24 14.09 -26.09
N ASP A 722 -11.87 14.41 -27.23
CA ASP A 722 -11.51 15.57 -28.06
C ASP A 722 -11.93 16.90 -27.42
N LEU A 723 -12.87 16.87 -26.48
CA LEU A 723 -13.31 18.05 -25.73
C LEU A 723 -12.40 18.37 -24.53
N SER A 724 -11.49 17.45 -24.19
CA SER A 724 -10.60 17.56 -23.03
C SER A 724 -9.25 18.15 -23.44
N ALA A 725 -8.77 19.14 -22.68
CA ALA A 725 -7.43 19.67 -22.89
C ALA A 725 -6.36 18.61 -22.56
N PRO A 726 -5.24 18.55 -23.33
CA PRO A 726 -4.13 17.65 -23.01
C PRO A 726 -3.59 17.87 -21.59
N VAL A 727 -3.24 16.77 -20.91
CA VAL A 727 -2.63 16.83 -19.57
C VAL A 727 -1.14 17.13 -19.66
N ASP A 728 -0.64 18.06 -18.84
CA ASP A 728 0.79 18.27 -18.63
C ASP A 728 1.32 17.31 -17.55
N PHE A 729 2.02 16.25 -17.97
CA PHE A 729 2.53 15.23 -17.06
C PHE A 729 3.57 15.77 -16.07
N ALA A 730 4.38 16.77 -16.44
CA ALA A 730 5.40 17.33 -15.55
C ALA A 730 4.72 18.08 -14.39
N LYS A 731 3.67 18.86 -14.69
CA LYS A 731 2.88 19.53 -13.67
C LYS A 731 2.19 18.54 -12.72
N VAL A 732 1.63 17.46 -13.25
CA VAL A 732 0.98 16.42 -12.42
C VAL A 732 2.01 15.68 -11.57
N GLN A 733 3.22 15.45 -12.10
CA GLN A 733 4.32 14.85 -11.36
C GLN A 733 4.75 15.73 -10.18
N GLU A 734 4.87 17.04 -10.37
CA GLU A 734 5.16 18.01 -9.30
C GLU A 734 4.05 18.05 -8.25
N GLU A 735 2.77 18.15 -8.66
CA GLU A 735 1.63 18.12 -7.76
C GLU A 735 1.62 16.84 -6.91
N LEU A 736 1.86 15.70 -7.55
CA LEU A 736 1.87 14.42 -6.86
C LEU A 736 3.07 14.29 -5.91
N ALA A 737 4.24 14.81 -6.31
CA ALA A 737 5.45 14.81 -5.48
C ALA A 737 5.24 15.57 -4.16
N GLU A 738 4.56 16.72 -4.20
CA GLU A 738 4.18 17.48 -3.01
C GLU A 738 3.26 16.67 -2.08
N LYS A 739 2.30 15.93 -2.63
CA LYS A 739 1.33 15.14 -1.85
C LYS A 739 1.93 13.89 -1.20
N ILE A 740 2.89 13.24 -1.86
CA ILE A 740 3.46 11.96 -1.38
C ILE A 740 4.84 12.11 -0.72
N GLY A 741 5.48 13.28 -0.84
CA GLY A 741 6.76 13.59 -0.21
C GLY A 741 8.00 12.94 -0.87
N TYR A 742 7.87 12.48 -2.12
CA TYR A 742 8.99 11.99 -2.94
C TYR A 742 8.64 12.13 -4.43
N GLN A 743 9.65 12.08 -5.30
CA GLN A 743 9.44 12.17 -6.75
C GLN A 743 8.75 10.91 -7.30
N PRO A 744 7.50 11.00 -7.80
CA PRO A 744 6.77 9.84 -8.31
C PRO A 744 7.33 9.40 -9.65
N LYS A 745 7.24 8.10 -9.91
CA LYS A 745 7.52 7.53 -11.23
C LYS A 745 6.36 7.76 -12.19
N LEU A 746 6.61 7.60 -13.49
CA LEU A 746 5.56 7.73 -14.51
C LEU A 746 4.35 6.82 -14.24
N GLU A 747 4.57 5.57 -13.82
CA GLU A 747 3.47 4.66 -13.50
C GLU A 747 2.59 5.14 -12.32
N GLU A 748 3.18 5.87 -11.37
CA GLU A 748 2.47 6.47 -10.23
C GLU A 748 1.68 7.70 -10.69
N VAL A 749 2.26 8.53 -11.59
CA VAL A 749 1.56 9.67 -12.22
C VAL A 749 0.35 9.19 -13.02
N LEU A 750 0.50 8.15 -13.84
CA LEU A 750 -0.61 7.57 -14.60
C LEU A 750 -1.67 6.94 -13.69
N SER A 751 -1.25 6.27 -12.61
CA SER A 751 -2.20 5.73 -11.62
C SER A 751 -2.98 6.82 -10.91
N TYR A 752 -2.31 7.92 -10.55
CA TYR A 752 -2.93 9.10 -9.95
C TYR A 752 -3.90 9.79 -10.93
N LEU A 753 -3.56 9.90 -12.21
CA LEU A 753 -4.48 10.43 -13.22
C LEU A 753 -5.73 9.57 -13.39
N MET A 754 -5.56 8.25 -13.43
CA MET A 754 -6.68 7.32 -13.58
C MET A 754 -7.58 7.29 -12.34
N TYR A 755 -6.98 7.40 -11.15
CA TYR A 755 -7.66 7.23 -9.87
C TYR A 755 -7.07 8.11 -8.75
N PRO A 756 -7.28 9.44 -8.76
CA PRO A 756 -6.56 10.36 -7.87
C PRO A 756 -6.72 10.03 -6.38
N GLN A 757 -7.97 9.94 -5.93
CA GLN A 757 -8.30 9.69 -4.53
C GLN A 757 -7.88 8.28 -4.08
N VAL A 758 -8.09 7.28 -4.93
CA VAL A 758 -7.74 5.88 -4.61
C VAL A 758 -6.24 5.72 -4.48
N PHE A 759 -5.46 6.35 -5.36
CA PHE A 759 -4.01 6.31 -5.31
C PHE A 759 -3.49 6.95 -4.03
N LEU A 760 -4.02 8.13 -3.65
CA LEU A 760 -3.64 8.80 -2.41
C LEU A 760 -4.01 7.97 -1.16
N GLU A 761 -5.19 7.36 -1.13
CA GLU A 761 -5.60 6.44 -0.05
C GLU A 761 -4.69 5.20 0.01
N TYR A 762 -4.33 4.61 -1.14
CA TYR A 762 -3.36 3.53 -1.21
C TYR A 762 -2.00 3.96 -0.62
N ARG A 763 -1.50 5.15 -0.97
CA ARG A 763 -0.24 5.68 -0.42
C ARG A 763 -0.33 5.89 1.09
N GLN A 764 -1.44 6.43 1.59
CA GLN A 764 -1.66 6.59 3.03
C GLN A 764 -1.70 5.25 3.77
N LYS A 765 -2.38 4.24 3.20
CA LYS A 765 -2.40 2.88 3.75
C LYS A 765 -1.01 2.24 3.71
N TYR A 766 -0.25 2.40 2.62
CA TYR A 766 1.13 1.93 2.52
C TYR A 766 2.04 2.59 3.56
N GLU A 767 1.85 3.88 3.83
CA GLU A 767 2.58 4.57 4.88
C GLU A 767 2.19 4.09 6.28
N THR A 768 0.96 3.65 6.49
CA THR A 768 0.48 3.16 7.79
C THR A 768 0.87 1.70 8.04
N PHE A 769 0.72 0.84 7.03
CA PHE A 769 0.76 -0.62 7.14
C PHE A 769 1.93 -1.28 6.39
N GLY A 770 2.64 -0.51 5.56
CA GLY A 770 3.73 -1.03 4.74
C GLY A 770 3.23 -1.88 3.59
N ASP A 771 4.10 -2.75 3.09
CA ASP A 771 3.80 -3.65 1.97
C ASP A 771 3.05 -4.90 2.46
N ILE A 772 1.74 -4.78 2.63
CA ILE A 772 0.85 -5.87 3.08
C ILE A 772 0.55 -6.90 1.99
N THR A 773 1.02 -6.65 0.76
CA THR A 773 0.97 -7.59 -0.36
C THR A 773 1.70 -8.90 -0.07
N LEU A 774 2.67 -8.87 0.86
CA LEU A 774 3.54 -9.99 1.20
C LEU A 774 2.89 -10.99 2.16
N LEU A 775 1.79 -10.59 2.82
CA LEU A 775 1.01 -11.48 3.69
C LEU A 775 0.32 -12.57 2.86
N ASP A 776 0.18 -13.76 3.43
CA ASP A 776 -0.73 -14.78 2.90
C ASP A 776 -2.19 -14.29 2.95
N THR A 777 -3.01 -14.82 2.06
CA THR A 777 -4.40 -14.36 1.88
C THR A 777 -5.27 -14.59 3.12
N PRO A 778 -5.22 -15.75 3.81
CA PRO A 778 -5.92 -15.93 5.08
C PRO A 778 -5.54 -14.88 6.13
N THR A 779 -4.25 -14.58 6.30
CA THR A 779 -3.81 -13.52 7.23
C THR A 779 -4.28 -12.13 6.78
N PHE A 780 -4.27 -11.86 5.48
CA PHE A 780 -4.71 -10.57 4.94
C PHE A 780 -6.17 -10.25 5.27
N PHE A 781 -7.07 -11.24 5.21
CA PHE A 781 -8.51 -11.05 5.46
C PHE A 781 -8.94 -11.31 6.91
N ASN A 782 -8.22 -12.13 7.67
CA ASN A 782 -8.67 -12.53 9.01
C ASN A 782 -7.66 -12.23 10.13
N GLY A 783 -6.50 -11.65 9.82
CA GLY A 783 -5.46 -11.39 10.82
C GLY A 783 -4.80 -12.69 11.30
N ILE A 784 -4.60 -12.81 12.60
CA ILE A 784 -3.89 -13.95 13.21
C ILE A 784 -4.62 -14.43 14.47
N ARG A 785 -4.60 -15.74 14.73
CA ARG A 785 -5.12 -16.31 15.99
C ARG A 785 -4.10 -16.15 17.12
N GLN A 786 -4.58 -16.14 18.36
CA GLN A 786 -3.69 -16.21 19.51
C GLN A 786 -2.92 -17.54 19.52
N GLY A 787 -1.60 -17.48 19.71
CA GLY A 787 -0.68 -18.61 19.65
C GLY A 787 -0.24 -19.02 18.23
N GLU A 788 -0.88 -18.51 17.17
CA GLU A 788 -0.48 -18.79 15.79
C GLU A 788 0.85 -18.10 15.46
N THR A 789 1.70 -18.78 14.68
CA THR A 789 2.97 -18.25 14.17
C THR A 789 2.90 -18.15 12.65
N LEU A 790 3.30 -17.00 12.11
CA LEU A 790 3.34 -16.69 10.70
C LEU A 790 4.76 -16.44 10.24
N GLU A 791 5.06 -16.84 9.01
CA GLU A 791 6.31 -16.55 8.32
C GLU A 791 6.04 -15.62 7.14
N VAL A 792 6.44 -14.35 7.27
CA VAL A 792 6.27 -13.35 6.21
C VAL A 792 7.61 -13.11 5.53
N GLN A 793 7.77 -13.64 4.32
CA GLN A 793 8.96 -13.41 3.52
C GLN A 793 8.93 -12.00 2.92
N ILE A 794 9.75 -11.10 3.46
CA ILE A 794 9.78 -9.69 3.04
C ILE A 794 10.76 -9.40 1.90
N GLU A 795 11.86 -10.14 1.85
CA GLU A 795 12.88 -10.12 0.80
C GLU A 795 13.52 -11.51 0.71
N ARG A 796 14.24 -11.80 -0.38
CA ARG A 796 15.03 -13.03 -0.47
C ARG A 796 16.01 -13.12 0.72
N GLY A 797 15.91 -14.18 1.51
CA GLY A 797 16.71 -14.39 2.72
C GLY A 797 16.30 -13.57 3.94
N LYS A 798 15.18 -12.84 3.91
CA LYS A 798 14.64 -12.11 5.07
C LYS A 798 13.19 -12.51 5.33
N THR A 799 12.96 -13.17 6.46
CA THR A 799 11.65 -13.59 6.93
C THR A 799 11.34 -12.92 8.26
N LEU A 800 10.11 -12.45 8.41
CA LEU A 800 9.56 -12.04 9.70
C LEU A 800 8.79 -13.25 10.27
N ILE A 801 9.26 -13.78 11.39
CA ILE A 801 8.56 -14.78 12.17
C ILE A 801 7.75 -14.02 13.20
N ILE A 802 6.43 -14.01 13.02
CA ILE A 802 5.47 -13.25 13.84
C ILE A 802 4.59 -14.24 14.59
N ARG A 803 4.55 -14.16 15.91
CA ARG A 803 3.59 -14.90 16.74
C ARG A 803 2.76 -13.92 17.55
N LEU A 804 1.45 -14.11 17.61
CA LEU A 804 0.58 -13.35 18.52
C LEU A 804 0.52 -14.08 19.85
N ASP A 805 1.11 -13.51 20.89
CA ASP A 805 1.14 -14.12 22.23
C ASP A 805 -0.17 -13.82 22.99
N GLU A 806 -0.65 -12.58 22.93
CA GLU A 806 -1.80 -12.12 23.73
C GLU A 806 -2.50 -10.92 23.10
N ILE A 807 -3.82 -10.85 23.27
CA ILE A 807 -4.65 -9.67 22.95
C ILE A 807 -5.17 -9.12 24.27
N GLY A 808 -4.75 -7.91 24.64
CA GLY A 808 -5.21 -7.26 25.86
C GLY A 808 -6.69 -6.88 25.81
N GLU A 809 -7.27 -6.74 27.01
CA GLU A 809 -8.57 -6.10 27.16
C GLU A 809 -8.52 -4.62 26.75
N PRO A 810 -9.63 -4.07 26.25
CA PRO A 810 -9.67 -2.70 25.79
C PRO A 810 -9.65 -1.75 27.00
N ASP A 811 -8.93 -0.65 26.87
CA ASP A 811 -9.07 0.48 27.80
C ASP A 811 -10.40 1.23 27.58
N ILE A 812 -10.61 2.28 28.37
CA ILE A 812 -11.82 3.13 28.31
C ILE A 812 -12.03 3.82 26.96
N ASP A 813 -10.95 4.04 26.20
CA ASP A 813 -10.96 4.66 24.89
C ASP A 813 -11.11 3.61 23.76
N GLY A 814 -11.25 2.34 24.14
CA GLY A 814 -11.36 1.18 23.25
C GLY A 814 -10.02 0.69 22.72
N ASN A 815 -8.87 1.14 23.24
CA ASN A 815 -7.58 0.68 22.75
C ASN A 815 -7.19 -0.65 23.40
N ARG A 816 -6.81 -1.62 22.58
CA ARG A 816 -6.24 -2.91 22.98
C ARG A 816 -4.74 -2.91 22.73
N VAL A 817 -3.98 -3.46 23.67
CA VAL A 817 -2.55 -3.74 23.48
C VAL A 817 -2.39 -5.19 23.04
N LEU A 818 -1.88 -5.40 21.83
CA LEU A 818 -1.53 -6.73 21.33
C LEU A 818 -0.05 -6.99 21.58
N PHE A 819 0.24 -8.18 22.11
CA PHE A 819 1.60 -8.63 22.36
C PHE A 819 2.04 -9.62 21.29
N PHE A 820 2.98 -9.19 20.46
CA PHE A 820 3.60 -10.01 19.43
C PHE A 820 5.00 -10.44 19.82
N ASN A 821 5.42 -11.60 19.32
CA ASN A 821 6.82 -11.98 19.20
C ASN A 821 7.25 -11.82 17.74
N LEU A 822 8.22 -10.94 17.48
CA LEU A 822 8.81 -10.72 16.17
C LEU A 822 10.28 -11.13 16.20
N ASN A 823 10.64 -12.23 15.53
CA ASN A 823 12.03 -12.73 15.47
C ASN A 823 12.68 -12.85 16.87
N GLY A 824 11.93 -13.34 17.86
CA GLY A 824 12.37 -13.49 19.25
C GLY A 824 12.34 -12.20 20.08
N GLN A 825 11.66 -11.15 19.61
CA GLN A 825 11.52 -9.87 20.33
C GLN A 825 10.05 -9.61 20.67
N ARG A 826 9.75 -9.34 21.94
CA ARG A 826 8.43 -8.87 22.35
C ARG A 826 8.14 -7.51 21.75
N ARG A 827 6.91 -7.33 21.27
CA ARG A 827 6.40 -6.14 20.61
C ARG A 827 5.01 -5.85 21.11
N GLU A 828 4.78 -4.60 21.50
CA GLU A 828 3.48 -4.10 21.90
C GLU A 828 2.92 -3.29 20.72
N VAL A 829 1.70 -3.60 20.29
CA VAL A 829 1.02 -2.90 19.22
C VAL A 829 -0.35 -2.46 19.73
N LEU A 830 -0.55 -1.15 19.79
CA LEU A 830 -1.84 -0.56 20.17
C LEU A 830 -2.78 -0.56 18.97
N VAL A 831 -3.99 -1.09 19.14
CA VAL A 831 -5.05 -1.13 18.13
C VAL A 831 -6.33 -0.63 18.75
N LYS A 832 -7.05 0.26 18.06
CA LYS A 832 -8.34 0.76 18.53
C LYS A 832 -9.45 -0.21 18.12
N ASP A 833 -10.20 -0.73 19.08
CA ASP A 833 -11.36 -1.59 18.85
C ASP A 833 -12.56 -0.75 18.43
N ALA A 834 -12.89 -0.80 17.14
CA ALA A 834 -13.96 0.01 16.55
C ALA A 834 -15.36 -0.43 17.01
N SER A 835 -15.51 -1.62 17.60
CA SER A 835 -16.79 -2.09 18.16
C SER A 835 -17.14 -1.38 19.47
N ILE A 836 -16.12 -0.89 20.17
CA ILE A 836 -16.27 -0.14 21.41
C ILE A 836 -16.45 1.32 21.04
N LYS A 837 -17.70 1.69 20.81
CA LYS A 837 -18.09 3.10 20.85
C LYS A 837 -17.84 3.56 22.27
N SER A 838 -16.90 4.48 22.49
CA SER A 838 -16.59 5.03 23.81
C SER A 838 -17.90 5.42 24.49
N ALA A 839 -18.37 4.58 25.40
CA ALA A 839 -19.66 4.74 26.04
C ALA A 839 -19.48 5.85 27.07
N VAL A 840 -19.88 7.06 26.69
CA VAL A 840 -19.88 8.28 27.52
C VAL A 840 -18.46 8.68 27.93
N GLN A 841 -17.94 9.78 27.37
CA GLN A 841 -16.82 10.49 28.01
C GLN A 841 -17.25 10.72 29.47
N VAL A 842 -16.67 9.97 30.41
CA VAL A 842 -16.79 10.32 31.82
C VAL A 842 -16.04 11.63 31.95
N LYS A 843 -16.78 12.73 31.91
CA LYS A 843 -16.21 14.06 32.01
C LYS A 843 -15.41 14.15 33.30
N GLN A 844 -14.21 14.70 33.19
CA GLN A 844 -13.37 14.98 34.35
C GLN A 844 -14.19 15.78 35.35
N LYS A 845 -14.20 15.38 36.61
CA LYS A 845 -14.91 16.13 37.66
C LYS A 845 -14.03 17.28 38.14
N ALA A 846 -14.62 18.43 38.44
CA ALA A 846 -13.90 19.54 39.08
C ALA A 846 -13.45 19.12 40.48
N GLU A 847 -12.17 19.32 40.79
CA GLU A 847 -11.63 19.05 42.11
C GLU A 847 -12.24 20.01 43.15
N PRO A 848 -12.88 19.51 44.23
CA PRO A 848 -13.53 20.37 45.22
C PRO A 848 -12.57 21.34 45.93
N THR A 849 -11.29 21.01 45.97
CA THR A 849 -10.23 21.81 46.61
C THR A 849 -9.57 22.82 45.67
N ASN A 850 -9.76 22.68 44.35
CA ASN A 850 -9.16 23.58 43.38
C ASN A 850 -10.13 24.70 43.01
N LYS A 851 -9.87 25.92 43.50
CA LYS A 851 -10.72 27.09 43.23
C LYS A 851 -10.70 27.56 41.77
N GLU A 852 -9.67 27.19 41.01
CA GLU A 852 -9.50 27.54 39.58
C GLU A 852 -10.40 26.71 38.67
N GLN A 853 -10.86 25.55 39.15
CA GLN A 853 -11.76 24.67 38.42
C GLN A 853 -13.23 25.00 38.71
N ILE A 854 -13.99 25.22 37.64
CA ILE A 854 -15.42 25.48 37.70
C ILE A 854 -16.16 24.25 37.21
N GLY A 855 -16.83 23.57 38.14
CA GLY A 855 -17.66 22.41 37.83
C GLY A 855 -19.15 22.73 37.68
N ALA A 856 -19.88 21.87 36.99
CA ALA A 856 -21.33 21.91 36.86
C ALA A 856 -22.00 21.72 38.21
N THR A 857 -22.92 22.60 38.57
CA THR A 857 -23.68 22.53 39.83
C THR A 857 -24.84 21.54 39.77
N MET A 858 -25.31 21.21 38.57
CA MET A 858 -26.41 20.29 38.31
C MET A 858 -26.26 19.64 36.94
N SER A 859 -26.94 18.50 36.75
CA SER A 859 -26.99 17.82 35.45
C SER A 859 -27.94 18.55 34.49
N GLY A 860 -27.54 18.66 33.22
CA GLY A 860 -28.16 19.53 32.24
C GLY A 860 -27.44 19.51 30.89
N SER A 861 -27.49 20.61 30.15
CA SER A 861 -26.70 20.83 28.92
C SER A 861 -26.13 22.25 28.87
N VAL A 862 -25.08 22.46 28.10
CA VAL A 862 -24.49 23.78 27.86
C VAL A 862 -25.26 24.46 26.72
N LEU A 863 -25.87 25.62 26.98
CA LEU A 863 -26.57 26.39 25.96
C LEU A 863 -25.60 27.24 25.14
N GLN A 864 -24.67 27.92 25.82
CA GLN A 864 -23.79 28.88 25.18
C GLN A 864 -22.48 29.06 25.96
N VAL A 865 -21.36 29.18 25.26
CA VAL A 865 -20.06 29.52 25.86
C VAL A 865 -19.72 30.98 25.53
N LEU A 866 -19.52 31.81 26.55
CA LEU A 866 -19.39 33.28 26.41
C LEU A 866 -17.93 33.78 26.38
N VAL A 867 -16.97 32.91 26.66
CA VAL A 867 -15.54 33.23 26.73
C VAL A 867 -14.70 32.28 25.90
N LYS A 868 -13.47 32.69 25.58
CA LYS A 868 -12.48 31.87 24.88
C LYS A 868 -11.24 31.68 25.74
N ARG A 869 -10.48 30.63 25.44
CA ARG A 869 -9.17 30.40 26.05
C ARG A 869 -8.27 31.64 25.86
N GLY A 870 -7.67 32.11 26.94
CA GLY A 870 -6.82 33.31 26.97
C GLY A 870 -7.54 34.61 27.34
N ASP A 871 -8.87 34.62 27.45
CA ASP A 871 -9.61 35.81 27.84
C ASP A 871 -9.34 36.18 29.31
N LYS A 872 -9.17 37.48 29.57
CA LYS A 872 -9.11 38.04 30.93
C LYS A 872 -10.52 38.31 31.40
N VAL A 873 -10.87 37.79 32.58
CA VAL A 873 -12.22 37.91 33.15
C VAL A 873 -12.18 38.58 34.51
N GLU A 874 -13.21 39.36 34.82
CA GLU A 874 -13.42 39.96 36.14
C GLU A 874 -14.34 39.09 37.01
N LYS A 875 -14.27 39.25 38.34
CA LYS A 875 -15.16 38.55 39.26
C LYS A 875 -16.62 38.90 38.96
N GLY A 876 -17.48 37.89 38.80
CA GLY A 876 -18.90 38.05 38.45
C GLY A 876 -19.16 38.15 36.95
N GLN A 877 -18.12 38.10 36.10
CA GLN A 877 -18.31 38.09 34.65
C GLN A 877 -18.92 36.74 34.19
N PRO A 878 -19.97 36.75 33.35
CA PRO A 878 -20.51 35.54 32.74
C PRO A 878 -19.49 34.78 31.89
N LEU A 879 -19.41 33.46 32.07
CA LEU A 879 -18.48 32.58 31.37
C LEU A 879 -19.19 31.63 30.41
N LEU A 880 -20.30 31.02 30.83
CA LEU A 880 -21.15 30.18 30.00
C LEU A 880 -22.55 30.08 30.60
N ILE A 881 -23.51 29.60 29.81
CA ILE A 881 -24.89 29.40 30.19
C ILE A 881 -25.21 27.90 30.09
N THR A 882 -25.76 27.33 31.16
CA THR A 882 -26.24 25.94 31.20
C THR A 882 -27.75 25.90 31.35
N GLU A 883 -28.43 24.91 30.78
CA GLU A 883 -29.81 24.60 31.14
C GLU A 883 -29.93 23.33 32.00
N ALA A 884 -30.84 23.35 32.95
CA ALA A 884 -31.30 22.15 33.64
C ALA A 884 -32.80 22.26 33.88
N MET A 885 -33.58 21.24 33.49
CA MET A 885 -35.04 21.26 33.60
C MET A 885 -35.71 22.50 32.97
N LYS A 886 -35.18 22.97 31.82
CA LYS A 886 -35.61 24.19 31.10
C LYS A 886 -35.38 25.51 31.86
N MET A 887 -34.58 25.48 32.91
CA MET A 887 -34.10 26.69 33.60
C MET A 887 -32.67 26.98 33.19
N GLU A 888 -32.43 28.19 32.71
CA GLU A 888 -31.09 28.67 32.35
C GLU A 888 -30.37 29.17 33.60
N THR A 889 -29.10 28.81 33.74
CA THR A 889 -28.21 29.25 34.80
C THR A 889 -26.93 29.77 34.17
N THR A 890 -26.58 31.02 34.47
CA THR A 890 -25.31 31.61 34.05
C THR A 890 -24.22 31.26 35.05
N ILE A 891 -23.12 30.69 34.55
CA ILE A 891 -21.93 30.40 35.33
C ILE A 891 -21.00 31.61 35.25
N GLU A 892 -20.67 32.18 36.41
CA GLU A 892 -19.86 33.40 36.54
C GLU A 892 -18.45 33.12 37.07
N ALA A 893 -17.51 34.00 36.74
CA ALA A 893 -16.15 33.95 37.27
C ALA A 893 -16.11 34.22 38.79
N ARG A 894 -15.47 33.32 39.55
CA ARG A 894 -15.36 33.42 41.02
C ARG A 894 -14.38 34.50 41.49
N PHE A 895 -13.42 34.87 40.64
CA PHE A 895 -12.37 35.86 40.87
C PHE A 895 -11.86 36.41 39.53
N ALA A 896 -11.05 37.46 39.58
CA ALA A 896 -10.40 37.99 38.38
C ALA A 896 -9.23 37.09 37.96
N GLY A 897 -9.14 36.76 36.68
CA GLY A 897 -8.17 35.76 36.20
C GLY A 897 -8.10 35.67 34.68
N THR A 898 -7.45 34.62 34.18
CA THR A 898 -7.37 34.30 32.75
C THR A 898 -7.92 32.90 32.50
N VAL A 899 -8.79 32.75 31.51
CA VAL A 899 -9.36 31.44 31.12
C VAL A 899 -8.25 30.56 30.53
N ASP A 900 -7.89 29.47 31.22
CA ASP A 900 -6.80 28.57 30.80
C ASP A 900 -7.30 27.46 29.88
N HIS A 901 -8.48 26.90 30.16
CA HIS A 901 -9.07 25.83 29.37
C HIS A 901 -10.60 25.80 29.49
N ILE A 902 -11.28 25.34 28.43
CA ILE A 902 -12.73 25.11 28.40
C ILE A 902 -12.92 23.65 28.00
N TYR A 903 -13.63 22.88 28.82
CA TYR A 903 -13.75 21.42 28.71
C TYR A 903 -15.09 20.98 28.09
N VAL A 904 -15.92 21.93 27.67
CA VAL A 904 -17.28 21.69 27.15
C VAL A 904 -17.60 22.50 25.91
N GLU A 905 -18.48 21.98 25.06
CA GLU A 905 -18.98 22.61 23.83
C GLU A 905 -20.47 23.02 23.93
N GLU A 906 -20.93 23.90 23.04
CA GLU A 906 -22.35 24.28 22.97
C GLU A 906 -23.22 23.09 22.54
N GLY A 907 -24.36 22.90 23.22
CA GLY A 907 -25.25 21.75 23.03
C GLY A 907 -24.83 20.48 23.78
N GLU A 908 -23.69 20.50 24.47
CA GLU A 908 -23.14 19.32 25.11
C GLU A 908 -23.83 19.01 26.46
N ALA A 909 -24.14 17.73 26.71
CA ALA A 909 -24.72 17.29 27.98
C ALA A 909 -23.68 17.31 29.12
N ILE A 910 -24.12 17.70 30.32
CA ILE A 910 -23.29 17.79 31.53
C ILE A 910 -23.99 17.11 32.71
N SER A 911 -23.21 16.55 33.61
CA SER A 911 -23.64 15.99 34.89
C SER A 911 -23.08 16.81 36.05
N SER A 912 -23.76 16.79 37.20
CA SER A 912 -23.28 17.44 38.42
C SER A 912 -21.82 17.06 38.71
N GLY A 913 -20.99 18.08 38.93
CA GLY A 913 -19.55 17.98 39.21
C GLY A 913 -18.65 17.93 37.99
N ASP A 914 -19.17 17.83 36.76
CA ASP A 914 -18.34 17.85 35.55
C ASP A 914 -17.57 19.16 35.44
N LEU A 915 -16.27 19.09 35.15
CA LEU A 915 -15.42 20.25 34.92
C LEU A 915 -15.86 20.96 33.64
N LEU A 916 -16.18 22.25 33.75
CA LEU A 916 -16.65 23.07 32.64
C LEU A 916 -15.52 23.91 32.06
N LEU A 917 -14.78 24.61 32.91
CA LEU A 917 -13.65 25.44 32.51
C LEU A 917 -12.69 25.70 33.69
N GLU A 918 -11.48 26.14 33.38
CA GLU A 918 -10.45 26.51 34.35
C GLU A 918 -10.05 28.00 34.19
N VAL A 919 -10.03 28.74 35.30
CA VAL A 919 -9.62 30.16 35.35
C VAL A 919 -8.44 30.28 36.30
N LYS A 920 -7.26 30.61 35.75
CA LYS A 920 -6.06 30.88 36.54
C LYS A 920 -6.18 32.23 37.24
N GLU A 921 -6.01 32.23 38.55
CA GLU A 921 -6.04 33.47 39.34
C GLU A 921 -4.84 34.35 38.97
N LYS A 922 -5.08 35.66 38.92
CA LYS A 922 -4.10 36.64 38.42
C LYS A 922 -3.07 37.06 39.46
#